data_AF-A0AAW0BDI1-F1
#
_entry.id   AF-A0AAW0BDI1-F1
#
_cell.length_a   1.000
_cell.length_b   1.000
_cell.length_c   1.000
_cell.angle_alpha   90.00
_cell.angle_beta   90.00
_cell.angle_gamma   90.00
#
_symmetry.space_group_name_H-M   'P 1'
#
loop_
_entity.id
_entity.type
_entity.pdbx_description
1 polymer ?
#
loop_
_entity_poly.entity_id
_entity_poly.type
_entity_poly.pdbx_seq_one_letter_code
_entity_poly.pdbx_strand_id
1 'polypeptide(L)'
;MKATFKCLQTLQRLTTRPKSTSFIGLGRMGSEMAYNLFSKQFAKQPDAHFVVCDAFPESASTFCHNFTTAFPGSNVSIAATPEEATLASEIIVTMLPSSPQVQTVYGGAIIPTLRSLPADLAQKTVCIDSTTLDVDVARETAQAVIATGATMLDAPVSGGVTGAKAATLAFLVGGTETSFRAAYPVLSMMGQRIVHCGPSGAGLGAKICNNLILGVQQVVVAEAMILGQKMGLDPAVMSSVIGSSTGNCWSISVNNPVPGSLPDKSPPCERDYEGGFATALMEKDMGLASNIATQTASSLPLGEAARRVYREMMETQPELARKDFSSVYRYLSAPKCLGRVEPRSPQKCLPQTSSSLVFPLASCPSVPSPSLLSGGLNTCSRALVSFLVPLEGEPLASHVRVVDKFSVEPPTTYIGAEFPKLLKKPQVQYRQANLTVPATIASCFDPPEGQSAYDYVFDFTGEVAFDRTDMIHVERTCQVARLIGLEAAKRKVKAYVRLQQPFYETSSKGSHDEKEDIKPLGVAGTWWHETLRMLAAIEDLNLVILRIGFVYGPYTNWGNVASVFTVASVYGYMKKPMKSMWSPGKNPTHTIHTEDVAGGLWACAQWMAPLGRKEADSLAGEEILFHNDKSKVAEVHGMPPADKKLIAPLFNLVDNSESTLLSVGQTVTSLFGTTFEFFNLVENTVLKMKSDTVEEINEHHVGGWTEMITTSNPPIPNTPLSAYMDKYALEKHVVAFSNAKLLEVTGYKLKKPNLSKETVKEVVDKWKEEGSWPILDA
;
A
#
# COMPACT_ATOMS: atom_id res chain seq x y z
N MET A 1 -35.25 -66.80 21.38
CA MET A 1 -34.21 -65.91 21.94
C MET A 1 -34.69 -64.48 21.80
N LYS A 2 -35.11 -63.82 22.88
CA LYS A 2 -35.44 -62.38 22.84
C LYS A 2 -34.12 -61.62 22.77
N ALA A 3 -33.85 -60.94 21.66
CA ALA A 3 -32.75 -59.98 21.61
C ALA A 3 -32.96 -58.97 22.75
N THR A 4 -31.98 -58.85 23.64
CA THR A 4 -32.00 -57.85 24.72
C THR A 4 -32.13 -56.45 24.12
N PHE A 5 -32.78 -55.53 24.84
CA PHE A 5 -33.01 -54.14 24.40
C PHE A 5 -31.72 -53.46 23.89
N LYS A 6 -30.57 -53.79 24.49
CA LYS A 6 -29.23 -53.40 24.01
C LYS A 6 -28.88 -53.93 22.61
N CYS A 7 -29.14 -55.20 22.29
CA CYS A 7 -28.87 -55.76 20.96
C CYS A 7 -29.72 -55.09 19.87
N LEU A 8 -30.99 -54.77 20.17
CA LEU A 8 -31.88 -54.05 19.24
C LEU A 8 -31.40 -52.61 19.01
N GLN A 9 -31.00 -51.89 20.06
CA GLN A 9 -30.42 -50.55 19.93
C GLN A 9 -29.09 -50.55 19.16
N THR A 10 -28.24 -51.57 19.37
CA THR A 10 -26.98 -51.71 18.60
C THR A 10 -27.25 -51.98 17.12
N LEU A 11 -28.17 -52.89 16.78
CA LEU A 11 -28.57 -53.16 15.39
C LEU A 11 -29.20 -51.92 14.71
N GLN A 12 -30.06 -51.20 15.41
CA GLN A 12 -30.67 -49.98 14.89
C GLN A 12 -29.63 -48.87 14.64
N ARG A 13 -28.67 -48.68 15.56
CA ARG A 13 -27.55 -47.74 15.39
C ARG A 13 -26.66 -48.12 14.20
N LEU A 14 -26.38 -49.41 14.00
CA LEU A 14 -25.58 -49.89 12.88
C LEU A 14 -26.24 -49.60 11.52
N THR A 15 -27.58 -49.62 11.44
CA THR A 15 -28.31 -49.31 10.20
C THR A 15 -28.42 -47.82 9.88
N THR A 16 -28.42 -46.94 10.88
CA THR A 16 -28.56 -45.48 10.68
C THR A 16 -27.22 -44.75 10.60
N ARG A 17 -26.13 -45.34 11.12
CA ARG A 17 -24.80 -44.73 11.18
C ARG A 17 -24.33 -44.10 9.85
N PRO A 18 -24.49 -44.74 8.68
CA PRO A 18 -24.00 -44.18 7.41
C PRO A 18 -24.66 -42.87 6.99
N LYS A 19 -25.83 -42.56 7.56
CA LYS A 19 -26.57 -41.31 7.32
C LYS A 19 -26.56 -40.40 8.54
N SER A 20 -25.65 -40.66 9.48
CA SER A 20 -25.60 -39.96 10.77
C SER A 20 -24.37 -39.06 10.86
N THR A 21 -24.56 -37.84 11.36
CA THR A 21 -23.48 -36.89 11.66
C THR A 21 -23.54 -36.43 13.11
N SER A 22 -22.40 -36.48 13.78
CA SER A 22 -22.21 -35.99 15.14
C SER A 22 -21.49 -34.65 15.13
N PHE A 23 -22.01 -33.70 15.90
CA PHE A 23 -21.37 -32.41 16.15
C PHE A 23 -21.03 -32.27 17.63
N ILE A 24 -19.74 -32.16 17.94
CA ILE A 24 -19.21 -32.14 19.31
C ILE A 24 -18.59 -30.76 19.59
N GLY A 25 -19.19 -30.03 20.53
CA GLY A 25 -18.83 -28.65 20.87
C GLY A 25 -19.81 -27.65 20.26
N LEU A 26 -20.71 -27.12 21.08
CA LEU A 26 -21.79 -26.20 20.74
C LEU A 26 -21.58 -24.82 21.36
N GLY A 27 -20.32 -24.38 21.42
CA GLY A 27 -19.98 -23.02 21.80
C GLY A 27 -20.46 -21.98 20.78
N ARG A 28 -19.93 -20.75 20.90
CA ARG A 28 -20.34 -19.62 20.04
C ARG A 28 -20.23 -19.90 18.53
N MET A 29 -19.20 -20.63 18.10
CA MET A 29 -19.02 -21.02 16.69
C MET A 29 -19.77 -22.32 16.38
N GLY A 30 -19.60 -23.33 17.22
CA GLY A 30 -20.11 -24.69 16.96
C GLY A 30 -21.63 -24.76 16.86
N SER A 31 -22.36 -24.00 17.67
CA SER A 31 -23.83 -23.94 17.60
C SER A 31 -24.33 -23.43 16.24
N GLU A 32 -23.81 -22.32 15.74
CA GLU A 32 -24.20 -21.74 14.44
C GLU A 32 -23.78 -22.65 13.27
N MET A 33 -22.60 -23.28 13.36
CA MET A 33 -22.12 -24.25 12.37
C MET A 33 -23.02 -25.49 12.32
N ALA A 34 -23.34 -26.08 13.48
CA ALA A 34 -24.22 -27.23 13.59
C ALA A 34 -25.64 -26.92 13.06
N TYR A 35 -26.17 -25.73 13.35
CA TYR A 35 -27.45 -25.28 12.83
C TYR A 35 -27.48 -25.23 11.30
N ASN A 36 -26.44 -24.67 10.68
CA ASN A 36 -26.33 -24.56 9.23
C ASN A 36 -26.16 -25.92 8.55
N LEU A 37 -25.32 -26.79 9.11
CA LEU A 37 -25.17 -28.16 8.62
C LEU A 37 -26.50 -28.91 8.68
N PHE A 38 -27.21 -28.82 9.80
CA PHE A 38 -28.52 -29.47 9.90
C PHE A 38 -29.51 -28.90 8.89
N SER A 39 -29.79 -27.59 8.94
CA SER A 39 -30.89 -26.97 8.20
C SER A 39 -30.76 -27.12 6.68
N LYS A 40 -29.54 -27.16 6.16
CA LYS A 40 -29.28 -27.30 4.72
C LYS A 40 -29.31 -28.75 4.23
N GLN A 41 -28.91 -29.71 5.07
CA GLN A 41 -28.77 -31.11 4.72
C GLN A 41 -29.81 -32.00 5.41
N PHE A 42 -29.76 -32.09 6.74
CA PHE A 42 -30.54 -33.06 7.54
C PHE A 42 -32.03 -32.72 7.63
N ALA A 43 -32.40 -31.44 7.58
CA ALA A 43 -33.82 -31.04 7.55
C ALA A 43 -34.57 -31.57 6.31
N LYS A 44 -33.84 -31.92 5.25
CA LYS A 44 -34.38 -32.43 3.99
C LYS A 44 -34.25 -33.95 3.85
N GLN A 45 -33.69 -34.63 4.87
CA GLN A 45 -33.39 -36.06 4.86
C GLN A 45 -33.97 -36.72 6.12
N PRO A 46 -35.24 -37.14 6.10
CA PRO A 46 -35.92 -37.69 7.28
C PRO A 46 -35.32 -39.01 7.77
N ASP A 47 -34.54 -39.69 6.92
CA ASP A 47 -33.80 -40.92 7.19
C ASP A 47 -32.36 -40.68 7.68
N ALA A 48 -31.89 -39.43 7.68
CA ALA A 48 -30.61 -39.03 8.26
C ALA A 48 -30.78 -38.64 9.73
N HIS A 49 -29.72 -38.80 10.52
CA HIS A 49 -29.78 -38.58 11.97
C HIS A 49 -28.67 -37.62 12.41
N PHE A 50 -29.03 -36.56 13.12
CA PHE A 50 -28.06 -35.57 13.60
C PHE A 50 -27.89 -35.69 15.11
N VAL A 51 -26.66 -35.85 15.57
CA VAL A 51 -26.34 -36.05 16.98
C VAL A 51 -25.52 -34.87 17.47
N VAL A 52 -25.92 -34.28 18.59
CA VAL A 52 -25.16 -33.18 19.19
C VAL A 52 -24.63 -33.57 20.56
N CYS A 53 -23.43 -33.10 20.88
CA CYS A 53 -22.76 -33.37 22.15
C CYS A 53 -22.02 -32.11 22.61
N ASP A 54 -22.11 -31.79 23.89
CA ASP A 54 -21.33 -30.71 24.50
C ASP A 54 -20.95 -31.08 25.94
N ALA A 55 -19.82 -30.57 26.42
CA ALA A 55 -19.39 -30.77 27.80
C ALA A 55 -20.32 -30.08 28.81
N PHE A 56 -21.08 -29.07 28.37
CA PHE A 56 -22.14 -28.41 29.10
C PHE A 56 -23.50 -28.93 28.60
N PRO A 57 -24.18 -29.82 29.33
CA PRO A 57 -25.43 -30.46 28.87
C PRO A 57 -26.52 -29.45 28.49
N GLU A 58 -26.59 -28.32 29.19
CA GLU A 58 -27.54 -27.24 28.92
C GLU A 58 -27.37 -26.66 27.50
N SER A 59 -26.15 -26.56 26.98
CA SER A 59 -25.88 -26.12 25.61
C SER A 59 -26.52 -27.06 24.58
N ALA A 60 -26.37 -28.38 24.78
CA ALA A 60 -26.95 -29.39 23.90
C ALA A 60 -28.47 -29.46 24.02
N SER A 61 -29.02 -29.37 25.24
CA SER A 61 -30.47 -29.31 25.48
C SER A 61 -31.10 -28.07 24.86
N THR A 62 -30.51 -26.90 25.05
CA THR A 62 -30.99 -25.63 24.48
C THR A 62 -30.92 -25.66 22.96
N PHE A 63 -29.80 -26.13 22.40
CA PHE A 63 -29.66 -26.30 20.96
C PHE A 63 -30.78 -27.20 20.41
N CYS A 64 -30.94 -28.40 20.96
CA CYS A 64 -31.94 -29.36 20.50
C CYS A 64 -33.38 -28.83 20.65
N HIS A 65 -33.70 -28.15 21.76
CA HIS A 65 -35.02 -27.55 21.99
C HIS A 65 -35.34 -26.47 20.95
N ASN A 66 -34.43 -25.52 20.76
CA ASN A 66 -34.59 -24.46 19.76
C ASN A 66 -34.71 -25.04 18.35
N PHE A 67 -33.91 -26.08 18.09
CA PHE A 67 -33.86 -26.75 16.80
C PHE A 67 -35.17 -27.48 16.47
N THR A 68 -35.64 -28.35 17.36
CA THR A 68 -36.89 -29.11 17.19
C THR A 68 -38.11 -28.22 17.10
N THR A 69 -38.08 -27.04 17.74
CA THR A 69 -39.12 -26.02 17.59
C THR A 69 -39.11 -25.40 16.19
N ALA A 70 -37.94 -25.09 15.64
CA ALA A 70 -37.80 -24.51 14.31
C ALA A 70 -38.06 -25.52 13.17
N PHE A 71 -37.79 -26.81 13.41
CA PHE A 71 -37.94 -27.89 12.43
C PHE A 71 -38.73 -29.08 13.02
N PRO A 72 -40.06 -28.99 13.16
CA PRO A 72 -40.87 -30.06 13.71
C PRO A 72 -40.70 -31.38 12.93
N GLY A 73 -40.49 -32.49 13.64
CA GLY A 73 -40.26 -33.81 13.03
C GLY A 73 -38.81 -34.09 12.61
N SER A 74 -37.88 -33.18 12.91
CA SER A 74 -36.44 -33.38 12.72
C SER A 74 -35.90 -34.57 13.53
N ASN A 75 -35.09 -35.42 12.91
CA ASN A 75 -34.39 -36.51 13.58
C ASN A 75 -33.06 -36.04 14.20
N VAL A 76 -33.15 -35.36 15.35
CA VAL A 76 -32.01 -34.87 16.13
C VAL A 76 -31.98 -35.48 17.53
N SER A 77 -30.81 -35.87 18.02
CA SER A 77 -30.65 -36.40 19.38
C SER A 77 -29.43 -35.82 20.09
N ILE A 78 -29.42 -35.95 21.42
CA ILE A 78 -28.31 -35.54 22.27
C ILE A 78 -27.55 -36.79 22.70
N ALA A 79 -26.24 -36.80 22.48
CA ALA A 79 -25.33 -37.75 23.09
C ALA A 79 -24.81 -37.19 24.42
N ALA A 80 -24.75 -38.02 25.47
CA ALA A 80 -24.25 -37.59 26.77
C ALA A 80 -22.72 -37.51 26.81
N THR A 81 -22.05 -38.24 25.92
CA THR A 81 -20.59 -38.30 25.86
C THR A 81 -20.07 -38.34 24.40
N PRO A 82 -18.81 -37.93 24.15
CA PRO A 82 -18.21 -38.04 22.82
C PRO A 82 -18.13 -39.47 22.29
N GLU A 83 -18.03 -40.48 23.17
CA GLU A 83 -18.08 -41.90 22.81
C GLU A 83 -19.45 -42.27 22.22
N GLU A 84 -20.54 -41.85 22.86
CA GLU A 84 -21.90 -42.07 22.35
C GLU A 84 -22.11 -41.38 21.00
N ALA A 85 -21.62 -40.14 20.86
CA ALA A 85 -21.65 -39.41 19.60
C ALA A 85 -20.83 -40.13 18.51
N THR A 86 -19.66 -40.67 18.86
CA THR A 86 -18.79 -41.42 17.94
C THR A 86 -19.43 -42.72 17.49
N LEU A 87 -20.11 -43.46 18.39
CA LEU A 87 -20.82 -44.69 18.06
C LEU A 87 -22.03 -44.47 17.14
N ALA A 88 -22.66 -43.31 17.22
CA ALA A 88 -23.88 -43.03 16.47
C ALA A 88 -23.64 -42.62 15.00
N SER A 89 -22.48 -42.06 14.67
CA SER A 89 -22.29 -41.31 13.41
C SER A 89 -21.08 -41.69 12.59
N GLU A 90 -21.25 -41.69 11.26
CA GLU A 90 -20.17 -41.88 10.29
C GLU A 90 -19.34 -40.60 10.11
N ILE A 91 -19.95 -39.42 10.23
CA ILE A 91 -19.23 -38.14 10.18
C ILE A 91 -19.21 -37.53 11.58
N ILE A 92 -18.03 -37.11 12.04
CA ILE A 92 -17.83 -36.52 13.36
C ILE A 92 -17.15 -35.17 13.17
N VAL A 93 -17.86 -34.09 13.50
CA VAL A 93 -17.35 -32.73 13.48
C VAL A 93 -17.07 -32.29 14.91
N THR A 94 -15.87 -31.79 15.18
CA THR A 94 -15.49 -31.22 16.47
C THR A 94 -15.19 -29.73 16.33
N MET A 95 -15.67 -28.92 17.29
CA MET A 95 -15.40 -27.48 17.37
C MET A 95 -15.15 -27.09 18.83
N LEU A 96 -13.93 -27.31 19.28
CA LEU A 96 -13.53 -27.23 20.68
C LEU A 96 -12.74 -25.96 20.99
N PRO A 97 -12.47 -25.64 22.28
CA PRO A 97 -11.76 -24.41 22.65
C PRO A 97 -10.26 -24.41 22.27
N SER A 98 -9.53 -25.50 22.52
CA SER A 98 -8.06 -25.56 22.36
C SER A 98 -7.50 -26.99 22.39
N SER A 99 -6.17 -27.12 22.20
CA SER A 99 -5.43 -28.39 22.14
C SER A 99 -5.75 -29.37 23.28
N PRO A 100 -5.80 -28.97 24.58
CA PRO A 100 -6.11 -29.89 25.67
C PRO A 100 -7.49 -30.55 25.56
N GLN A 101 -8.50 -29.82 25.07
CA GLN A 101 -9.83 -30.39 24.84
C GLN A 101 -9.82 -31.33 23.65
N VAL A 102 -9.11 -31.01 22.57
CA VAL A 102 -8.93 -31.93 21.44
C VAL A 102 -8.25 -33.21 21.89
N GLN A 103 -7.16 -33.13 22.66
CA GLN A 103 -6.46 -34.30 23.22
C GLN A 103 -7.37 -35.14 24.12
N THR A 104 -8.18 -34.48 24.98
CA THR A 104 -9.12 -35.17 25.87
C THR A 104 -10.22 -35.87 25.08
N VAL A 105 -10.87 -35.17 24.14
CA VAL A 105 -12.00 -35.72 23.37
C VAL A 105 -11.52 -36.79 22.40
N TYR A 106 -10.46 -36.56 21.64
CA TYR A 106 -9.96 -37.56 20.70
C TYR A 106 -9.26 -38.71 21.41
N GLY A 107 -8.29 -38.40 22.28
CA GLY A 107 -7.49 -39.41 22.97
C GLY A 107 -8.27 -40.22 24.00
N GLY A 108 -9.18 -39.57 24.73
CA GLY A 108 -9.97 -40.18 25.80
C GLY A 108 -11.22 -40.91 25.31
N ALA A 109 -11.85 -40.44 24.23
CA ALA A 109 -13.17 -40.92 23.82
C ALA A 109 -13.24 -41.40 22.36
N ILE A 110 -12.94 -40.55 21.38
CA ILE A 110 -13.15 -40.86 19.96
C ILE A 110 -12.24 -42.02 19.51
N ILE A 111 -10.92 -41.91 19.72
CA ILE A 111 -9.96 -42.92 19.27
C ILE A 111 -10.21 -44.29 19.93
N PRO A 112 -10.39 -44.41 21.26
CA PRO A 112 -10.77 -45.68 21.88
C PRO A 112 -12.07 -46.26 21.30
N THR A 113 -13.07 -45.42 21.05
CA THR A 113 -14.33 -45.84 20.46
C THR A 113 -14.15 -46.36 19.03
N LEU A 114 -13.40 -45.65 18.19
CA LEU A 114 -13.07 -46.08 16.82
C LEU A 114 -12.36 -47.44 16.80
N ARG A 115 -11.43 -47.67 17.73
CA ARG A 115 -10.75 -48.98 17.87
C ARG A 115 -11.69 -50.12 18.27
N SER A 116 -12.80 -49.80 18.94
CA SER A 116 -13.81 -50.79 19.33
C SER A 116 -14.84 -51.09 18.24
N LEU A 117 -14.91 -50.26 17.18
CA LEU A 117 -15.83 -50.47 16.07
C LEU A 117 -15.36 -51.62 15.16
N PRO A 118 -16.30 -52.31 14.49
CA PRO A 118 -15.98 -53.14 13.33
C PRO A 118 -15.14 -52.36 12.30
N ALA A 119 -14.15 -53.02 11.70
CA ALA A 119 -13.16 -52.38 10.83
C ALA A 119 -13.80 -51.65 9.64
N ASP A 120 -14.87 -52.20 9.06
CA ASP A 120 -15.59 -51.59 7.95
C ASP A 120 -16.31 -50.28 8.34
N LEU A 121 -16.76 -50.17 9.59
CA LEU A 121 -17.37 -48.95 10.11
C LEU A 121 -16.33 -47.91 10.51
N ALA A 122 -15.22 -48.34 11.10
CA ALA A 122 -14.10 -47.45 11.40
C ALA A 122 -13.57 -46.81 10.10
N GLN A 123 -13.37 -47.60 9.04
CA GLN A 123 -12.88 -47.13 7.74
C GLN A 123 -13.79 -46.11 7.04
N LYS A 124 -15.11 -46.22 7.25
CA LYS A 124 -16.08 -45.25 6.72
C LYS A 124 -16.16 -43.97 7.54
N THR A 125 -15.60 -43.96 8.76
CA THR A 125 -15.75 -42.82 9.66
C THR A 125 -14.83 -41.68 9.26
N VAL A 126 -15.39 -40.46 9.15
CA VAL A 126 -14.67 -39.23 8.83
C VAL A 126 -14.72 -38.27 10.02
N CYS A 127 -13.55 -37.93 10.55
CA CYS A 127 -13.37 -36.95 11.61
C CYS A 127 -12.93 -35.60 11.01
N ILE A 128 -13.65 -34.53 11.31
CA ILE A 128 -13.36 -33.16 10.90
C ILE A 128 -13.16 -32.32 12.16
N ASP A 129 -11.92 -31.96 12.48
CA ASP A 129 -11.64 -31.05 13.59
C ASP A 129 -11.54 -29.61 13.09
N SER A 130 -12.49 -28.77 13.49
CA SER A 130 -12.53 -27.35 13.12
C SER A 130 -11.90 -26.44 14.17
N THR A 131 -11.30 -27.03 15.21
CA THR A 131 -10.65 -26.31 16.31
C THR A 131 -9.39 -25.58 15.82
N THR A 132 -9.10 -24.42 16.40
CA THR A 132 -7.78 -23.78 16.23
C THR A 132 -6.86 -24.22 17.37
N LEU A 133 -6.00 -25.20 17.09
CA LEU A 133 -5.08 -25.86 18.01
C LEU A 133 -3.63 -25.85 17.51
N ASP A 134 -2.75 -26.42 18.33
CA ASP A 134 -1.33 -26.63 18.00
C ASP A 134 -1.16 -27.60 16.82
N VAL A 135 -0.23 -27.28 15.92
CA VAL A 135 -0.01 -28.02 14.67
C VAL A 135 0.48 -29.44 14.94
N ASP A 136 1.35 -29.64 15.94
CA ASP A 136 1.87 -30.96 16.24
C ASP A 136 0.81 -31.81 16.92
N VAL A 137 0.03 -31.23 17.84
CA VAL A 137 -1.12 -31.93 18.44
C VAL A 137 -2.12 -32.36 17.38
N ALA A 138 -2.40 -31.52 16.38
CA ALA A 138 -3.30 -31.89 15.28
C ALA A 138 -2.74 -33.04 14.44
N ARG A 139 -1.45 -33.00 14.10
CA ARG A 139 -0.77 -34.07 13.34
C ARG A 139 -0.75 -35.38 14.11
N GLU A 140 -0.40 -35.35 15.40
CA GLU A 140 -0.41 -36.52 16.29
C GLU A 140 -1.82 -37.12 16.39
N THR A 141 -2.83 -36.27 16.57
CA THR A 141 -4.23 -36.70 16.64
C THR A 141 -4.68 -37.33 15.32
N ALA A 142 -4.36 -36.70 14.18
CA ALA A 142 -4.68 -37.22 12.86
C ALA A 142 -4.01 -38.58 12.62
N GLN A 143 -2.72 -38.73 12.94
CA GLN A 143 -2.02 -40.01 12.85
C GLN A 143 -2.68 -41.09 13.72
N ALA A 144 -3.06 -40.75 14.95
CA ALA A 144 -3.70 -41.68 15.88
C ALA A 144 -5.11 -42.11 15.41
N VAL A 145 -5.88 -41.20 14.81
CA VAL A 145 -7.18 -41.53 14.19
C VAL A 145 -7.00 -42.40 12.94
N ILE A 146 -6.05 -42.05 12.06
CA ILE A 146 -5.75 -42.83 10.86
C ILE A 146 -5.32 -44.26 11.21
N ALA A 147 -4.58 -44.44 12.31
CA ALA A 147 -4.20 -45.77 12.81
C ALA A 147 -5.38 -46.65 13.24
N THR A 148 -6.59 -46.09 13.44
CA THR A 148 -7.82 -46.85 13.68
C THR A 148 -8.51 -47.31 12.39
N GLY A 149 -8.04 -46.85 11.23
CA GLY A 149 -8.65 -47.04 9.91
C GLY A 149 -9.55 -45.87 9.48
N ALA A 150 -9.94 -44.98 10.39
CA ALA A 150 -10.77 -43.82 10.09
C ALA A 150 -10.02 -42.72 9.32
N THR A 151 -10.76 -41.79 8.73
CA THR A 151 -10.21 -40.61 8.06
C THR A 151 -10.24 -39.41 9.01
N MET A 152 -9.20 -38.57 8.99
CA MET A 152 -9.20 -37.29 9.73
C MET A 152 -8.72 -36.13 8.87
N LEU A 153 -9.31 -34.95 9.12
CA LEU A 153 -8.87 -33.66 8.62
C LEU A 153 -8.87 -32.61 9.73
N ASP A 154 -7.89 -31.73 9.71
CA ASP A 154 -7.94 -30.44 10.40
C ASP A 154 -8.53 -29.39 9.45
N ALA A 155 -9.56 -28.67 9.89
CA ALA A 155 -10.30 -27.70 9.09
C ALA A 155 -10.63 -26.44 9.92
N PRO A 156 -9.64 -25.73 10.49
CA PRO A 156 -9.87 -24.48 11.20
C PRO A 156 -10.61 -23.44 10.33
N VAL A 157 -11.39 -22.61 11.01
CA VAL A 157 -12.28 -21.62 10.37
C VAL A 157 -11.82 -20.18 10.53
N SER A 158 -12.16 -19.34 9.56
CA SER A 158 -12.09 -17.87 9.59
C SER A 158 -13.46 -17.26 9.25
N GLY A 159 -13.84 -16.15 9.90
CA GLY A 159 -15.11 -15.44 9.65
C GLY A 159 -15.97 -15.10 10.88
N GLY A 160 -15.58 -15.55 12.08
CA GLY A 160 -16.25 -15.23 13.35
C GLY A 160 -17.70 -15.77 13.44
N VAL A 161 -18.40 -15.41 14.52
CA VAL A 161 -19.77 -15.90 14.79
C VAL A 161 -20.76 -15.43 13.73
N THR A 162 -20.62 -14.19 13.24
CA THR A 162 -21.47 -13.66 12.16
C THR A 162 -21.34 -14.48 10.87
N GLY A 163 -20.10 -14.83 10.48
CA GLY A 163 -19.85 -15.69 9.33
C GLY A 163 -20.34 -17.13 9.56
N ALA A 164 -20.22 -17.64 10.79
CA ALA A 164 -20.75 -18.96 11.16
C ALA A 164 -22.26 -19.02 11.01
N LYS A 165 -22.98 -18.00 11.51
CA LYS A 165 -24.43 -17.88 11.39
C LYS A 165 -24.89 -17.75 9.93
N ALA A 166 -24.17 -16.96 9.14
CA ALA A 166 -24.46 -16.77 7.72
C ALA A 166 -24.01 -17.94 6.81
N ALA A 167 -23.30 -18.93 7.37
CA ALA A 167 -22.63 -20.01 6.63
C ALA A 167 -21.66 -19.51 5.54
N THR A 168 -20.96 -18.42 5.80
CA THR A 168 -19.98 -17.80 4.90
C THR A 168 -18.54 -17.97 5.38
N LEU A 169 -18.30 -18.89 6.32
CA LEU A 169 -16.97 -19.20 6.83
C LEU A 169 -15.99 -19.59 5.72
N ALA A 170 -14.72 -19.29 5.95
CA ALA A 170 -13.62 -19.87 5.21
C ALA A 170 -13.04 -21.04 6.01
N PHE A 171 -12.98 -22.23 5.40
CA PHE A 171 -12.32 -23.42 5.95
C PHE A 171 -10.93 -23.57 5.32
N LEU A 172 -9.91 -23.70 6.17
CA LEU A 172 -8.52 -23.91 5.78
C LEU A 172 -8.17 -25.36 6.11
N VAL A 173 -8.15 -26.24 5.11
CA VAL A 173 -8.21 -27.69 5.34
C VAL A 173 -6.83 -28.35 5.15
N GLY A 174 -6.33 -28.99 6.20
CA GLY A 174 -5.21 -29.92 6.17
C GLY A 174 -5.68 -31.38 6.11
N GLY A 175 -5.04 -32.17 5.27
CA GLY A 175 -5.35 -33.60 5.10
C GLY A 175 -4.97 -34.10 3.71
N THR A 176 -5.22 -35.38 3.43
CA THR A 176 -5.02 -35.90 2.07
C THR A 176 -6.07 -35.33 1.12
N GLU A 177 -5.76 -35.28 -0.17
CA GLU A 177 -6.72 -34.86 -1.21
C GLU A 177 -8.00 -35.71 -1.19
N THR A 178 -7.87 -37.01 -0.95
CA THR A 178 -9.01 -37.94 -0.80
C THR A 178 -9.88 -37.56 0.38
N SER A 179 -9.26 -37.32 1.55
CA SER A 179 -9.96 -36.87 2.75
C SER A 179 -10.67 -35.54 2.49
N PHE A 180 -10.00 -34.59 1.84
CA PHE A 180 -10.56 -33.27 1.50
C PHE A 180 -11.84 -33.39 0.67
N ARG A 181 -11.81 -34.20 -0.39
CA ARG A 181 -12.98 -34.46 -1.23
C ARG A 181 -14.14 -35.09 -0.47
N ALA A 182 -13.85 -36.00 0.48
CA ALA A 182 -14.87 -36.60 1.32
C ALA A 182 -15.51 -35.61 2.30
N ALA A 183 -14.73 -34.66 2.83
CA ALA A 183 -15.21 -33.64 3.76
C ALA A 183 -15.92 -32.46 3.09
N TYR A 184 -15.60 -32.15 1.82
CA TYR A 184 -16.11 -30.97 1.11
C TYR A 184 -17.64 -30.80 1.13
N PRO A 185 -18.47 -31.86 0.92
CA PRO A 185 -19.92 -31.73 0.98
C PRO A 185 -20.44 -31.26 2.34
N VAL A 186 -19.75 -31.62 3.43
CA VAL A 186 -20.10 -31.19 4.80
C VAL A 186 -19.64 -29.76 5.04
N LEU A 187 -18.39 -29.46 4.70
CA LEU A 187 -17.80 -28.13 4.93
C LEU A 187 -18.53 -27.03 4.16
N SER A 188 -18.96 -27.30 2.92
CA SER A 188 -19.69 -26.35 2.07
C SER A 188 -21.10 -25.99 2.58
N MET A 189 -21.65 -26.75 3.54
CA MET A 189 -22.90 -26.36 4.21
C MET A 189 -22.68 -25.24 5.23
N MET A 190 -21.48 -25.18 5.82
CA MET A 190 -21.12 -24.28 6.91
C MET A 190 -20.26 -23.09 6.45
N GLY A 191 -19.71 -23.15 5.25
CA GLY A 191 -18.81 -22.12 4.72
C GLY A 191 -18.92 -21.94 3.21
N GLN A 192 -18.45 -20.77 2.74
CA GLN A 192 -18.50 -20.39 1.33
C GLN A 192 -17.15 -20.59 0.63
N ARG A 193 -16.04 -20.52 1.37
CA ARG A 193 -14.69 -20.67 0.81
C ARG A 193 -13.99 -21.85 1.47
N ILE A 194 -13.82 -22.95 0.74
CA ILE A 194 -13.20 -24.17 1.26
C ILE A 194 -11.87 -24.37 0.53
N VAL A 195 -10.75 -24.24 1.24
CA VAL A 195 -9.40 -24.25 0.66
C VAL A 195 -8.64 -25.46 1.18
N HIS A 196 -8.12 -26.30 0.29
CA HIS A 196 -7.16 -27.34 0.65
C HIS A 196 -5.77 -26.72 0.78
N CYS A 197 -5.23 -26.72 2.00
CA CYS A 197 -3.97 -26.07 2.33
C CYS A 197 -2.75 -27.01 2.25
N GLY A 198 -2.98 -28.32 2.15
CA GLY A 198 -1.92 -29.33 2.07
C GLY A 198 -2.12 -30.46 3.07
N PRO A 199 -1.04 -31.12 3.54
CA PRO A 199 -1.14 -32.26 4.47
C PRO A 199 -1.67 -31.82 5.84
N SER A 200 -1.91 -32.78 6.73
CA SER A 200 -2.46 -32.45 8.05
C SER A 200 -1.57 -31.46 8.82
N GLY A 201 -2.23 -30.49 9.44
CA GLY A 201 -1.64 -29.34 10.11
C GLY A 201 -1.41 -28.13 9.20
N ALA A 202 -1.49 -28.27 7.87
CA ALA A 202 -1.27 -27.15 6.94
C ALA A 202 -2.37 -26.08 7.04
N GLY A 203 -3.62 -26.48 7.25
CA GLY A 203 -4.74 -25.55 7.48
C GLY A 203 -4.53 -24.71 8.74
N LEU A 204 -4.06 -25.34 9.81
CA LEU A 204 -3.69 -24.68 11.06
C LEU A 204 -2.51 -23.73 10.89
N GLY A 205 -1.45 -24.15 10.19
CA GLY A 205 -0.31 -23.28 9.88
C GLY A 205 -0.75 -22.01 9.14
N ALA A 206 -1.59 -22.15 8.11
CA ALA A 206 -2.14 -21.02 7.37
C ALA A 206 -2.99 -20.10 8.28
N LYS A 207 -3.85 -20.68 9.13
CA LYS A 207 -4.68 -19.93 10.09
C LYS A 207 -3.83 -19.15 11.10
N ILE A 208 -2.81 -19.79 11.68
CA ILE A 208 -1.94 -19.19 12.70
C ILE A 208 -1.13 -18.05 12.09
N CYS A 209 -0.58 -18.21 10.88
CA CYS A 209 0.10 -17.13 10.17
C CYS A 209 -0.84 -15.95 9.88
N ASN A 210 -2.07 -16.21 9.44
CA ASN A 210 -3.08 -15.16 9.23
C ASN A 210 -3.38 -14.40 10.53
N ASN A 211 -3.57 -15.10 11.64
CA ASN A 211 -3.91 -14.47 12.92
C ASN A 211 -2.71 -13.77 13.57
N LEU A 212 -1.48 -14.22 13.31
CA LEU A 212 -0.26 -13.48 13.65
C LEU A 212 -0.24 -12.11 12.97
N ILE A 213 -0.49 -12.07 11.65
CA ILE A 213 -0.59 -10.81 10.89
C ILE A 213 -1.69 -9.93 11.47
N LEU A 214 -2.88 -10.49 11.72
CA LEU A 214 -4.02 -9.75 12.27
C LEU A 214 -3.73 -9.16 13.66
N GLY A 215 -3.14 -9.95 14.55
CA GLY A 215 -2.79 -9.52 15.91
C GLY A 215 -1.80 -8.35 15.91
N VAL A 216 -0.77 -8.41 15.07
CA VAL A 216 0.21 -7.32 14.88
C VAL A 216 -0.45 -6.09 14.28
N GLN A 217 -1.22 -6.25 13.21
CA GLN A 217 -1.91 -5.14 12.53
C GLN A 217 -2.79 -4.35 13.50
N GLN A 218 -3.60 -5.03 14.33
CA GLN A 218 -4.51 -4.35 15.23
C GLN A 218 -3.80 -3.50 16.29
N VAL A 219 -2.64 -3.95 16.80
CA VAL A 219 -1.81 -3.18 17.73
C VAL A 219 -1.29 -1.92 17.04
N VAL A 220 -0.67 -2.06 15.86
CA VAL A 220 -0.11 -0.94 15.10
C VAL A 220 -1.19 0.05 14.68
N VAL A 221 -2.36 -0.44 14.27
CA VAL A 221 -3.54 0.38 13.96
C VAL A 221 -3.99 1.17 15.18
N ALA A 222 -4.09 0.53 16.35
CA ALA A 222 -4.44 1.22 17.58
C ALA A 222 -3.43 2.34 17.92
N GLU A 223 -2.13 2.06 17.82
CA GLU A 223 -1.07 3.06 18.04
C GLU A 223 -1.18 4.24 17.06
N ALA A 224 -1.35 3.96 15.77
CA ALA A 224 -1.48 4.97 14.73
C ALA A 224 -2.71 5.85 14.98
N MET A 225 -3.86 5.24 15.29
CA MET A 225 -5.11 5.97 15.56
C MET A 225 -4.99 6.84 16.82
N ILE A 226 -4.39 6.34 17.90
CA ILE A 226 -4.12 7.12 19.12
C ILE A 226 -3.21 8.32 18.81
N LEU A 227 -2.15 8.09 18.03
CA LEU A 227 -1.21 9.15 17.64
C LEU A 227 -1.92 10.25 16.86
N GLY A 228 -2.71 9.90 15.83
CA GLY A 228 -3.41 10.91 15.05
C GLY A 228 -4.50 11.63 15.83
N GLN A 229 -5.24 10.95 16.72
CA GLN A 229 -6.17 11.62 17.64
C GLN A 229 -5.44 12.62 18.54
N LYS A 230 -4.25 12.29 19.06
CA LYS A 230 -3.42 13.23 19.83
C LYS A 230 -2.90 14.41 18.99
N MET A 231 -2.78 14.24 17.68
CA MET A 231 -2.48 15.31 16.72
C MET A 231 -3.71 16.14 16.34
N GLY A 232 -4.90 15.82 16.89
CA GLY A 232 -6.15 16.53 16.62
C GLY A 232 -6.92 16.04 15.40
N LEU A 233 -6.58 14.86 14.86
CA LEU A 233 -7.27 14.29 13.71
C LEU A 233 -8.53 13.53 14.13
N ASP A 234 -9.59 13.68 13.34
CA ASP A 234 -10.83 12.94 13.52
C ASP A 234 -10.65 11.44 13.17
N PRO A 235 -11.15 10.50 14.00
CA PRO A 235 -11.02 9.06 13.75
C PRO A 235 -11.60 8.56 12.43
N ALA A 236 -12.73 9.12 11.97
CA ALA A 236 -13.34 8.71 10.70
C ALA A 236 -12.48 9.16 9.52
N VAL A 237 -11.96 10.39 9.59
CA VAL A 237 -11.01 10.92 8.61
C VAL A 237 -9.75 10.08 8.59
N MET A 238 -9.18 9.75 9.75
CA MET A 238 -7.99 8.89 9.83
C MET A 238 -8.23 7.50 9.23
N SER A 239 -9.34 6.87 9.60
CA SER A 239 -9.73 5.56 9.08
C SER A 239 -9.92 5.57 7.56
N SER A 240 -10.56 6.62 7.03
CA SER A 240 -10.73 6.82 5.59
C SER A 240 -9.39 6.99 4.88
N VAL A 241 -8.52 7.89 5.38
CA VAL A 241 -7.19 8.15 4.80
C VAL A 241 -6.32 6.91 4.81
N ILE A 242 -6.23 6.20 5.94
CA ILE A 242 -5.43 4.98 6.03
C ILE A 242 -6.07 3.87 5.17
N GLY A 243 -7.39 3.76 5.20
CA GLY A 243 -8.17 2.74 4.47
C GLY A 243 -8.09 2.86 2.95
N SER A 244 -7.84 4.06 2.42
CA SER A 244 -7.62 4.30 0.98
C SER A 244 -6.14 4.48 0.61
N SER A 245 -5.22 4.26 1.55
CA SER A 245 -3.76 4.41 1.34
C SER A 245 -3.04 3.08 1.51
N THR A 246 -1.70 3.08 1.38
CA THR A 246 -0.87 1.88 1.56
C THR A 246 -0.81 1.35 2.99
N GLY A 247 -1.27 2.13 3.97
CA GLY A 247 -1.46 1.67 5.34
C GLY A 247 -2.74 0.84 5.53
N ASN A 248 -3.56 0.68 4.48
CA ASN A 248 -4.79 -0.07 4.57
C ASN A 248 -4.54 -1.52 4.97
N CYS A 249 -5.36 -2.00 5.89
CA CYS A 249 -5.43 -3.39 6.30
C CYS A 249 -6.85 -3.70 6.78
N TRP A 250 -7.14 -4.97 7.01
CA TRP A 250 -8.47 -5.39 7.47
C TRP A 250 -8.87 -4.70 8.78
N SER A 251 -7.93 -4.53 9.71
CA SER A 251 -8.16 -3.81 10.97
C SER A 251 -8.56 -2.36 10.77
N ILE A 252 -8.08 -1.65 9.74
CA ILE A 252 -8.53 -0.27 9.45
C ILE A 252 -9.90 -0.27 8.77
N SER A 253 -10.07 -1.08 7.73
CA SER A 253 -11.24 -1.00 6.85
C SER A 253 -12.49 -1.70 7.40
N VAL A 254 -12.33 -2.63 8.34
CA VAL A 254 -13.41 -3.51 8.81
C VAL A 254 -13.57 -3.51 10.32
N ASN A 255 -12.47 -3.60 11.08
CA ASN A 255 -12.48 -3.73 12.55
C ASN A 255 -11.69 -2.63 13.25
N ASN A 256 -11.91 -1.38 12.83
CA ASN A 256 -11.15 -0.24 13.35
C ASN A 256 -11.37 -0.11 14.86
N PRO A 257 -10.30 0.02 15.66
CA PRO A 257 -10.43 -0.04 17.10
C PRO A 257 -11.01 1.23 17.73
N VAL A 258 -11.24 2.31 16.97
CA VAL A 258 -11.68 3.60 17.53
C VAL A 258 -13.16 3.86 17.27
N PRO A 259 -13.97 4.19 18.28
CA PRO A 259 -15.37 4.57 18.08
C PRO A 259 -15.52 5.77 17.12
N GLY A 260 -16.53 5.73 16.27
CA GLY A 260 -16.82 6.73 15.24
C GLY A 260 -15.93 6.64 13.99
N SER A 261 -14.95 5.73 13.95
CA SER A 261 -13.98 5.66 12.85
C SER A 261 -14.50 5.06 11.54
N LEU A 262 -15.62 4.33 11.58
CA LEU A 262 -16.24 3.75 10.40
C LEU A 262 -17.74 4.12 10.39
N PRO A 263 -18.11 5.30 9.85
CA PRO A 263 -19.47 5.85 9.96
C PRO A 263 -20.57 4.92 9.43
N ASP A 264 -20.27 4.13 8.39
CA ASP A 264 -21.22 3.23 7.73
C ASP A 264 -21.17 1.79 8.27
N LYS A 265 -20.39 1.53 9.33
CA LYS A 265 -20.21 0.18 9.90
C LYS A 265 -20.35 0.22 11.42
N SER A 266 -20.56 -0.94 12.02
CA SER A 266 -20.61 -1.09 13.47
C SER A 266 -19.59 -2.13 13.95
N PRO A 267 -18.28 -1.83 13.89
CA PRO A 267 -17.25 -2.66 14.51
C PRO A 267 -17.46 -2.76 16.04
N PRO A 268 -16.82 -3.71 16.73
CA PRO A 268 -16.96 -3.92 18.17
C PRO A 268 -16.71 -2.66 19.02
N CYS A 269 -15.82 -1.76 18.60
CA CYS A 269 -15.54 -0.51 19.34
C CYS A 269 -16.79 0.37 19.54
N GLU A 270 -17.81 0.28 18.67
CA GLU A 270 -19.08 1.02 18.80
C GLU A 270 -19.99 0.50 19.93
N ARG A 271 -19.67 -0.67 20.50
CA ARG A 271 -20.46 -1.35 21.53
C ARG A 271 -19.59 -1.80 22.69
N ASP A 272 -18.69 -0.92 23.12
CA ASP A 272 -17.72 -1.16 24.19
C ASP A 272 -16.91 -2.46 24.00
N TYR A 273 -16.55 -2.75 22.74
CA TYR A 273 -15.79 -3.94 22.36
C TYR A 273 -16.48 -5.25 22.73
N GLU A 274 -17.80 -5.25 22.90
CA GLU A 274 -18.59 -6.45 23.13
C GLU A 274 -18.76 -7.27 21.85
N GLY A 275 -18.73 -8.60 22.01
CA GLY A 275 -18.74 -9.55 20.90
C GLY A 275 -17.40 -9.59 20.16
N GLY A 276 -17.43 -9.84 18.85
CA GLY A 276 -16.22 -9.92 18.02
C GLY A 276 -15.32 -11.13 18.34
N PHE A 277 -14.01 -10.96 18.17
CA PHE A 277 -12.97 -11.96 18.45
C PHE A 277 -12.24 -11.61 19.75
N ALA A 278 -12.47 -12.41 20.80
CA ALA A 278 -11.99 -12.10 22.14
C ALA A 278 -10.46 -11.99 22.23
N THR A 279 -9.97 -11.01 22.99
CA THR A 279 -8.54 -10.80 23.27
C THR A 279 -7.84 -12.08 23.72
N ALA A 280 -8.42 -12.83 24.65
CA ALA A 280 -7.83 -14.08 25.14
C ALA A 280 -7.63 -15.13 24.04
N LEU A 281 -8.50 -15.14 23.02
CA LEU A 281 -8.36 -16.02 21.87
C LEU A 281 -7.27 -15.53 20.91
N MET A 282 -7.13 -14.21 20.74
CA MET A 282 -6.02 -13.62 19.97
C MET A 282 -4.67 -13.94 20.62
N GLU A 283 -4.51 -13.72 21.94
CA GLU A 283 -3.23 -14.05 22.62
C GLU A 283 -2.92 -15.55 22.51
N LYS A 284 -3.94 -16.41 22.66
CA LYS A 284 -3.79 -17.86 22.45
C LYS A 284 -3.30 -18.19 21.04
N ASP A 285 -3.91 -17.62 20.00
CA ASP A 285 -3.49 -17.86 18.60
C ASP A 285 -2.07 -17.31 18.32
N MET A 286 -1.71 -16.15 18.89
CA MET A 286 -0.35 -15.64 18.82
C MET A 286 0.65 -16.52 19.59
N GLY A 287 0.21 -17.17 20.66
CA GLY A 287 1.01 -18.15 21.39
C GLY A 287 1.30 -19.41 20.58
N LEU A 288 0.34 -19.88 19.80
CA LEU A 288 0.57 -20.95 18.83
C LEU A 288 1.61 -20.54 17.78
N ALA A 289 1.58 -19.28 17.31
CA ALA A 289 2.58 -18.76 16.38
C ALA A 289 3.99 -18.74 16.99
N SER A 290 4.14 -18.30 18.24
CA SER A 290 5.41 -18.32 18.96
C SER A 290 5.98 -19.74 19.13
N ASN A 291 5.11 -20.72 19.43
CA ASN A 291 5.52 -22.11 19.57
C ASN A 291 6.06 -22.66 18.24
N ILE A 292 5.33 -22.45 17.15
CA ILE A 292 5.78 -22.85 15.80
C ILE A 292 7.10 -22.17 15.46
N ALA A 293 7.22 -20.86 15.70
CA ALA A 293 8.45 -20.13 15.41
C ALA A 293 9.67 -20.67 16.17
N THR A 294 9.47 -21.11 17.42
CA THR A 294 10.51 -21.77 18.21
C THR A 294 10.92 -23.09 17.59
N GLN A 295 9.95 -23.91 17.17
CA GLN A 295 10.19 -25.21 16.54
C GLN A 295 10.87 -25.08 15.17
N THR A 296 10.52 -24.04 14.39
CA THR A 296 11.05 -23.80 13.03
C THR A 296 12.24 -22.85 13.01
N ALA A 297 12.77 -22.46 14.17
CA ALA A 297 13.86 -21.47 14.31
C ALA A 297 13.60 -20.17 13.52
N SER A 298 12.35 -19.70 13.50
CA SER A 298 11.92 -18.51 12.79
C SER A 298 11.84 -17.30 13.73
N SER A 299 12.33 -16.14 13.29
CA SER A 299 12.33 -14.91 14.09
C SER A 299 11.02 -14.13 13.93
N LEU A 300 10.33 -13.82 15.04
CA LEU A 300 9.07 -13.07 15.06
C LEU A 300 9.18 -11.74 15.84
N PRO A 301 10.04 -10.78 15.46
CA PRO A 301 10.29 -9.59 16.26
C PRO A 301 9.02 -8.75 16.53
N LEU A 302 8.16 -8.59 15.52
CA LEU A 302 6.89 -7.86 15.66
C LEU A 302 5.80 -8.72 16.31
N GLY A 303 5.79 -10.02 16.01
CA GLY A 303 4.83 -10.97 16.60
C GLY A 303 4.97 -11.06 18.11
N GLU A 304 6.20 -11.22 18.61
CA GLU A 304 6.48 -11.28 20.04
C GLU A 304 6.20 -9.95 20.74
N ALA A 305 6.47 -8.82 20.07
CA ALA A 305 6.15 -7.50 20.61
C ALA A 305 4.63 -7.31 20.78
N ALA A 306 3.84 -7.63 19.75
CA ALA A 306 2.39 -7.53 19.81
C ALA A 306 1.78 -8.52 20.81
N ARG A 307 2.29 -9.76 20.88
CA ARG A 307 1.85 -10.75 21.87
C ARG A 307 2.08 -10.26 23.31
N ARG A 308 3.24 -9.65 23.58
CA ARG A 308 3.54 -9.04 24.89
C ARG A 308 2.52 -7.96 25.24
N VAL A 309 2.13 -7.10 24.30
CA VAL A 309 1.09 -6.09 24.52
C VAL A 309 -0.24 -6.72 24.93
N TYR A 310 -0.71 -7.76 24.22
CA TYR A 310 -1.95 -8.45 24.60
C TYR A 310 -1.86 -9.13 25.97
N ARG A 311 -0.73 -9.75 26.29
CA ARG A 311 -0.51 -10.39 27.59
C ARG A 311 -0.53 -9.36 28.73
N GLU A 312 0.25 -8.30 28.62
CA GLU A 312 0.28 -7.21 29.60
C GLU A 312 -1.11 -6.59 29.77
N MET A 313 -1.85 -6.40 28.66
CA MET A 313 -3.23 -5.91 28.71
C MET A 313 -4.12 -6.84 29.54
N MET A 314 -4.08 -8.15 29.34
CA MET A 314 -4.92 -9.09 30.09
C MET A 314 -4.50 -9.21 31.56
N GLU A 315 -3.21 -9.06 31.85
CA GLU A 315 -2.70 -9.10 33.23
C GLU A 315 -3.10 -7.84 34.01
N THR A 316 -3.02 -6.67 33.37
CA THR A 316 -3.27 -5.37 34.01
C THR A 316 -4.73 -4.92 33.97
N GLN A 317 -5.50 -5.38 32.98
CA GLN A 317 -6.93 -5.10 32.78
C GLN A 317 -7.68 -6.40 32.42
N PRO A 318 -7.89 -7.31 33.39
CA PRO A 318 -8.48 -8.64 33.14
C PRO A 318 -9.87 -8.61 32.51
N GLU A 319 -10.63 -7.55 32.69
CA GLU A 319 -11.93 -7.34 32.07
C GLU A 319 -11.86 -7.25 30.53
N LEU A 320 -10.72 -6.82 29.97
CA LEU A 320 -10.52 -6.75 28.51
C LEU A 320 -10.26 -8.12 27.87
N ALA A 321 -9.95 -9.15 28.66
CA ALA A 321 -9.67 -10.50 28.15
C ALA A 321 -10.86 -11.10 27.38
N ARG A 322 -12.10 -10.74 27.77
CA ARG A 322 -13.35 -11.22 27.16
C ARG A 322 -13.89 -10.31 26.06
N LYS A 323 -13.37 -9.09 25.95
CA LYS A 323 -13.75 -8.11 24.91
C LYS A 323 -13.01 -8.41 23.60
N ASP A 324 -13.46 -7.81 22.51
CA ASP A 324 -12.82 -7.90 21.21
C ASP A 324 -11.35 -7.46 21.28
N PHE A 325 -10.47 -8.13 20.55
CA PHE A 325 -9.04 -7.86 20.54
C PHE A 325 -8.68 -6.43 20.10
N SER A 326 -9.56 -5.73 19.38
CA SER A 326 -9.43 -4.30 19.10
C SER A 326 -9.47 -3.40 20.36
N SER A 327 -9.89 -3.94 21.51
CA SER A 327 -9.80 -3.28 22.83
C SER A 327 -8.37 -2.96 23.27
N VAL A 328 -7.35 -3.46 22.57
CA VAL A 328 -5.96 -3.01 22.74
C VAL A 328 -5.80 -1.49 22.60
N TYR A 329 -6.66 -0.84 21.82
CA TYR A 329 -6.75 0.62 21.79
C TYR A 329 -7.10 1.23 23.14
N ARG A 330 -8.07 0.67 23.90
CA ARG A 330 -8.40 1.17 25.23
C ARG A 330 -7.20 1.06 26.17
N TYR A 331 -6.51 -0.08 26.14
CA TYR A 331 -5.31 -0.30 26.95
C TYR A 331 -4.20 0.71 26.62
N LEU A 332 -3.93 0.94 25.34
CA LEU A 332 -2.88 1.86 24.89
C LEU A 332 -3.24 3.34 25.05
N SER A 333 -4.53 3.68 25.09
CA SER A 333 -5.00 5.06 25.26
C SER A 333 -4.92 5.56 26.71
N ALA A 334 -4.78 4.65 27.68
CA ALA A 334 -4.69 5.01 29.09
C ALA A 334 -3.39 5.82 29.37
N PRO A 335 -3.46 6.92 30.13
CA PRO A 335 -2.28 7.73 30.44
C PRO A 335 -1.25 6.93 31.26
N LYS A 336 -0.10 6.63 30.67
CA LYS A 336 1.08 6.09 31.38
C LYS A 336 1.97 7.26 31.81
N CYS A 337 2.24 7.38 33.11
CA CYS A 337 3.16 8.38 33.67
C CYS A 337 4.59 8.16 33.10
N LEU A 338 5.01 9.00 32.15
CA LEU A 338 6.39 9.06 31.68
C LEU A 338 7.03 10.38 32.16
N GLY A 339 8.19 10.27 32.83
CA GLY A 339 8.89 11.36 33.51
C GLY A 339 9.36 12.49 32.57
N ARG A 340 9.25 13.73 33.07
CA ARG A 340 9.60 14.99 32.38
C ARG A 340 11.11 15.18 32.20
N VAL A 341 11.51 15.78 31.08
CA VAL A 341 12.80 16.47 30.89
C VAL A 341 12.51 17.91 30.42
N GLU A 342 13.09 18.92 31.08
CA GLU A 342 12.84 20.35 30.86
C GLU A 342 13.80 21.03 29.84
N PRO A 343 13.37 22.09 29.12
CA PRO A 343 14.20 22.84 28.17
C PRO A 343 14.82 24.14 28.76
N ARG A 344 16.01 24.52 28.28
CA ARG A 344 16.72 25.80 28.60
C ARG A 344 16.44 26.91 27.57
N SER A 345 16.47 28.17 28.04
CA SER A 345 16.09 29.42 27.37
C SER A 345 17.17 30.09 26.48
N PRO A 346 16.80 30.99 25.53
CA PRO A 346 17.73 31.62 24.57
C PRO A 346 18.14 33.07 24.91
N GLN A 347 19.32 33.50 24.41
CA GLN A 347 19.84 34.89 24.46
C GLN A 347 19.71 35.60 23.10
N LYS A 348 19.43 36.92 23.14
CA LYS A 348 19.20 37.85 22.02
C LYS A 348 20.48 38.57 21.57
N CYS A 349 20.55 38.97 20.28
CA CYS A 349 21.35 40.11 19.81
C CYS A 349 20.69 40.84 18.60
N LEU A 350 20.94 42.15 18.51
CA LEU A 350 20.32 43.20 17.68
C LEU A 350 21.18 43.57 16.43
N PRO A 351 20.66 44.39 15.46
CA PRO A 351 21.10 44.42 14.06
C PRO A 351 21.93 45.65 13.64
N GLN A 352 22.54 45.59 12.44
CA GLN A 352 23.13 46.75 11.74
C GLN A 352 22.84 46.75 10.22
N THR A 353 22.88 47.94 9.64
CA THR A 353 22.20 48.41 8.41
C THR A 353 23.13 48.71 7.21
N SER A 354 22.62 48.43 6.00
CA SER A 354 22.75 49.06 4.65
C SER A 354 24.02 49.76 4.13
N SER A 355 24.40 49.48 2.87
CA SER A 355 24.17 50.40 1.72
C SER A 355 24.55 49.78 0.36
N SER A 356 23.84 50.23 -0.69
CA SER A 356 23.76 49.87 -2.11
C SER A 356 24.98 50.16 -3.01
N LEU A 357 25.09 49.46 -4.16
CA LEU A 357 25.42 49.99 -5.50
C LEU A 357 25.30 48.90 -6.60
N VAL A 358 24.76 49.26 -7.77
CA VAL A 358 24.41 48.41 -8.94
C VAL A 358 25.50 48.47 -10.01
N PHE A 359 25.90 47.34 -10.62
CA PHE A 359 26.60 47.26 -11.92
C PHE A 359 26.41 45.88 -12.61
N PRO A 360 26.52 45.79 -13.96
CA PRO A 360 25.97 44.72 -14.80
C PRO A 360 26.85 43.46 -14.88
N LEU A 361 26.22 42.28 -14.97
CA LEU A 361 26.88 40.97 -14.99
C LEU A 361 27.47 40.64 -16.38
N ALA A 362 28.78 40.81 -16.49
CA ALA A 362 29.62 40.01 -17.39
C ALA A 362 30.07 38.73 -16.66
N SER A 363 30.14 37.63 -17.41
CA SER A 363 30.51 36.27 -17.00
C SER A 363 31.78 36.22 -16.13
N CYS A 364 31.63 35.93 -14.85
CA CYS A 364 32.71 35.58 -13.92
C CYS A 364 32.57 34.08 -13.57
N PRO A 365 33.66 33.29 -13.49
CA PRO A 365 33.58 31.87 -13.13
C PRO A 365 32.93 31.74 -11.74
N SER A 366 31.79 31.05 -11.68
CA SER A 366 30.97 30.98 -10.47
C SER A 366 31.70 30.21 -9.36
N VAL A 367 31.90 30.85 -8.22
CA VAL A 367 32.38 30.18 -6.99
C VAL A 367 31.44 29.01 -6.67
N PRO A 368 31.97 27.79 -6.40
CA PRO A 368 31.14 26.63 -6.12
C PRO A 368 30.18 26.89 -4.95
N SER A 369 28.88 26.82 -5.20
CA SER A 369 27.84 27.29 -4.26
C SER A 369 27.24 26.12 -3.47
N PRO A 370 27.19 26.18 -2.12
CA PRO A 370 26.59 25.13 -1.32
C PRO A 370 25.07 25.04 -1.59
N SER A 371 24.57 23.84 -1.85
CA SER A 371 23.19 23.61 -2.30
C SER A 371 22.45 22.57 -1.46
N LEU A 372 21.19 22.85 -1.14
CA LEU A 372 20.27 21.94 -0.44
C LEU A 372 19.15 21.51 -1.38
N LEU A 373 19.00 20.21 -1.59
CA LEU A 373 17.95 19.62 -2.43
C LEU A 373 16.93 18.93 -1.52
N SER A 374 15.67 19.34 -1.61
CA SER A 374 14.57 18.78 -0.81
C SER A 374 13.65 17.93 -1.69
N GLY A 375 13.53 16.65 -1.36
CA GLY A 375 12.72 15.67 -2.07
C GLY A 375 13.27 15.27 -3.45
N GLY A 376 12.39 14.66 -4.24
CA GLY A 376 12.61 14.40 -5.66
C GLY A 376 13.53 13.22 -5.98
N LEU A 377 13.89 12.37 -5.00
CA LEU A 377 14.74 11.21 -5.28
C LEU A 377 14.08 10.24 -6.27
N ASN A 378 12.75 10.11 -6.22
CA ASN A 378 11.94 9.38 -7.19
C ASN A 378 11.64 10.17 -8.47
N THR A 379 12.10 11.42 -8.60
CA THR A 379 11.90 12.27 -9.77
C THR A 379 13.24 12.79 -10.34
N CYS A 380 13.53 14.09 -10.19
CA CYS A 380 14.60 14.78 -10.91
C CYS A 380 15.78 15.22 -10.04
N SER A 381 15.75 15.04 -8.71
CA SER A 381 16.82 15.55 -7.85
C SER A 381 18.16 14.85 -8.13
N ARG A 382 18.12 13.56 -8.50
CA ARG A 382 19.31 12.79 -8.92
C ARG A 382 20.03 13.40 -10.11
N ALA A 383 19.28 13.88 -11.11
CA ALA A 383 19.85 14.53 -12.29
C ALA A 383 20.55 15.84 -11.91
N LEU A 384 19.97 16.61 -10.98
CA LEU A 384 20.62 17.83 -10.48
C LEU A 384 21.89 17.51 -9.70
N VAL A 385 21.92 16.45 -8.89
CA VAL A 385 23.16 16.05 -8.18
C VAL A 385 24.25 15.65 -9.18
N SER A 386 23.92 14.88 -10.21
CA SER A 386 24.88 14.52 -11.28
C SER A 386 25.39 15.77 -12.01
N PHE A 387 24.52 16.75 -12.26
CA PHE A 387 24.91 18.02 -12.87
C PHE A 387 25.83 18.86 -11.97
N LEU A 388 25.55 18.94 -10.67
CA LEU A 388 26.30 19.76 -9.72
C LEU A 388 27.64 19.14 -9.29
N VAL A 389 27.69 17.82 -9.18
CA VAL A 389 28.86 17.06 -8.75
C VAL A 389 29.05 15.88 -9.69
N PRO A 390 29.45 16.10 -10.95
CA PRO A 390 29.55 15.02 -11.91
C PRO A 390 30.58 13.98 -11.49
N LEU A 391 30.40 12.74 -11.97
CA LEU A 391 31.37 11.67 -11.73
C LEU A 391 32.75 12.04 -12.29
N GLU A 392 32.76 12.72 -13.43
CA GLU A 392 33.96 13.23 -14.10
C GLU A 392 33.79 14.74 -14.36
N GLY A 393 34.88 15.50 -14.18
CA GLY A 393 34.87 16.97 -14.31
C GLY A 393 34.76 17.70 -12.97
N GLU A 394 34.77 19.03 -13.06
CA GLU A 394 34.78 19.92 -11.90
C GLU A 394 33.37 20.10 -11.31
N PRO A 395 33.21 20.02 -9.99
CA PRO A 395 31.92 20.26 -9.34
C PRO A 395 31.55 21.75 -9.37
N LEU A 396 30.27 22.01 -9.64
CA LEU A 396 29.67 23.35 -9.60
C LEU A 396 29.21 23.74 -8.18
N ALA A 397 29.05 22.76 -7.29
CA ALA A 397 28.69 22.96 -5.90
C ALA A 397 29.84 22.53 -4.97
N SER A 398 30.16 23.36 -3.98
CA SER A 398 31.17 23.05 -2.95
C SER A 398 30.71 21.94 -2.01
N HIS A 399 29.42 21.93 -1.68
CA HIS A 399 28.75 20.88 -0.94
C HIS A 399 27.27 20.80 -1.35
N VAL A 400 26.76 19.58 -1.50
CA VAL A 400 25.37 19.28 -1.82
C VAL A 400 24.79 18.39 -0.73
N ARG A 401 23.69 18.84 -0.11
CA ARG A 401 22.88 17.97 0.74
C ARG A 401 21.59 17.59 0.01
N VAL A 402 21.32 16.30 -0.07
CA VAL A 402 20.05 15.76 -0.57
C VAL A 402 19.26 15.26 0.63
N VAL A 403 18.02 15.72 0.75
CA VAL A 403 17.11 15.32 1.83
C VAL A 403 15.86 14.71 1.23
N ASP A 404 15.57 13.46 1.56
CA ASP A 404 14.36 12.78 1.08
C ASP A 404 13.86 11.77 2.14
N LYS A 405 12.61 11.33 2.01
CA LYS A 405 11.97 10.33 2.88
C LYS A 405 12.48 8.92 2.60
N PHE A 406 12.91 8.64 1.38
CA PHE A 406 13.38 7.32 0.98
C PHE A 406 14.75 6.99 1.59
N SER A 407 15.05 5.71 1.80
CA SER A 407 16.43 5.28 2.08
C SER A 407 17.18 5.08 0.77
N VAL A 408 18.50 5.28 0.80
CA VAL A 408 19.44 4.96 -0.29
C VAL A 408 20.29 3.73 0.03
N GLU A 409 20.29 3.26 1.28
CA GLU A 409 21.08 2.12 1.75
C GLU A 409 20.33 1.38 2.88
N PRO A 410 19.65 0.24 2.58
CA PRO A 410 19.29 -0.21 1.24
C PRO A 410 18.27 0.74 0.58
N PRO A 411 18.27 0.87 -0.76
CA PRO A 411 17.38 1.79 -1.44
C PRO A 411 15.91 1.36 -1.32
N THR A 412 15.03 2.28 -0.90
CA THR A 412 13.56 2.05 -0.83
C THR A 412 12.81 2.67 -2.02
N THR A 413 13.52 3.27 -2.96
CA THR A 413 13.02 3.75 -4.25
C THR A 413 14.07 3.48 -5.32
N TYR A 414 13.68 3.47 -6.58
CA TYR A 414 14.65 3.40 -7.67
C TYR A 414 15.53 4.65 -7.71
N ILE A 415 16.84 4.44 -7.62
CA ILE A 415 17.86 5.50 -7.63
C ILE A 415 18.84 5.41 -8.80
N GLY A 416 18.72 4.40 -9.67
CA GLY A 416 19.61 4.18 -10.82
C GLY A 416 21.03 3.80 -10.41
N ALA A 417 21.81 3.27 -11.36
CA ALA A 417 23.18 2.81 -11.09
C ALA A 417 24.21 3.93 -10.85
N GLU A 418 23.92 5.17 -11.29
CA GLU A 418 24.86 6.29 -11.17
C GLU A 418 24.81 6.96 -9.79
N PHE A 419 23.61 7.16 -9.23
CA PHE A 419 23.43 7.90 -8.00
C PHE A 419 24.20 7.32 -6.79
N PRO A 420 24.27 5.99 -6.59
CA PRO A 420 25.12 5.40 -5.54
C PRO A 420 26.61 5.74 -5.67
N LYS A 421 27.11 6.01 -6.88
CA LYS A 421 28.50 6.44 -7.11
C LYS A 421 28.67 7.92 -6.70
N LEU A 422 27.68 8.75 -6.98
CA LEU A 422 27.65 10.16 -6.57
C LEU A 422 27.61 10.30 -5.04
N LEU A 423 26.88 9.43 -4.34
CA LEU A 423 26.82 9.42 -2.86
C LEU A 423 28.18 9.17 -2.18
N LYS A 424 29.17 8.63 -2.92
CA LYS A 424 30.53 8.41 -2.42
C LYS A 424 31.43 9.63 -2.59
N LYS A 425 31.00 10.67 -3.30
CA LYS A 425 31.76 11.91 -3.48
C LYS A 425 31.73 12.71 -2.17
N PRO A 426 32.86 13.27 -1.72
CA PRO A 426 32.93 14.02 -0.45
C PRO A 426 32.05 15.28 -0.44
N GLN A 427 31.71 15.82 -1.61
CA GLN A 427 30.81 16.96 -1.74
C GLN A 427 29.35 16.59 -1.47
N VAL A 428 28.95 15.32 -1.64
CA VAL A 428 27.54 14.89 -1.58
C VAL A 428 27.23 14.27 -0.23
N GLN A 429 26.22 14.81 0.45
CA GLN A 429 25.65 14.21 1.65
C GLN A 429 24.20 13.86 1.41
N TYR A 430 23.83 12.61 1.73
CA TYR A 430 22.44 12.20 1.78
C TYR A 430 21.94 12.22 3.22
N ARG A 431 20.70 12.67 3.41
CA ARG A 431 20.00 12.61 4.69
C ARG A 431 18.59 12.11 4.49
N GLN A 432 18.31 10.90 4.99
CA GLN A 432 16.94 10.43 5.09
C GLN A 432 16.22 11.22 6.19
N ALA A 433 15.12 11.89 5.86
CA ALA A 433 14.36 12.68 6.83
C ALA A 433 12.90 12.88 6.41
N ASN A 434 12.02 12.97 7.41
CA ASN A 434 10.64 13.35 7.20
C ASN A 434 10.50 14.88 7.13
N LEU A 435 10.32 15.40 5.91
CA LEU A 435 10.15 16.83 5.64
C LEU A 435 8.74 17.36 5.97
N THR A 436 7.86 16.59 6.63
CA THR A 436 6.61 17.12 7.20
C THR A 436 6.80 17.72 8.60
N VAL A 437 7.97 17.55 9.22
CA VAL A 437 8.26 17.97 10.59
C VAL A 437 9.12 19.25 10.58
N PRO A 438 8.63 20.39 11.11
CA PRO A 438 9.36 21.67 11.07
C PRO A 438 10.76 21.63 11.71
N ALA A 439 10.92 20.95 12.84
CA ALA A 439 12.22 20.82 13.50
C ALA A 439 13.22 20.02 12.66
N THR A 440 12.75 18.99 11.96
CA THR A 440 13.56 18.21 11.02
C THR A 440 14.02 19.09 9.86
N ILE A 441 13.12 19.87 9.26
CA ILE A 441 13.46 20.84 8.20
C ILE A 441 14.53 21.81 8.69
N ALA A 442 14.33 22.46 9.84
CA ALA A 442 15.32 23.40 10.38
C ALA A 442 16.71 22.76 10.52
N SER A 443 16.77 21.54 11.05
CA SER A 443 18.05 20.82 11.17
C SER A 443 18.67 20.41 9.82
N CYS A 444 17.87 20.28 8.76
CA CYS A 444 18.37 20.00 7.41
C CYS A 444 19.05 21.21 6.77
N PHE A 445 18.73 22.43 7.21
CA PHE A 445 19.41 23.66 6.79
C PHE A 445 20.73 23.92 7.53
N ASP A 446 21.01 23.18 8.62
CA ASP A 446 22.25 23.34 9.36
C ASP A 446 23.41 22.68 8.59
N PRO A 447 24.39 23.46 8.11
CA PRO A 447 25.47 22.90 7.30
C PRO A 447 26.31 21.93 8.13
N PRO A 448 26.96 20.92 7.51
CA PRO A 448 27.94 20.10 8.20
C PRO A 448 29.05 20.96 8.83
N GLU A 449 29.72 20.41 9.85
CA GLU A 449 30.85 21.08 10.48
C GLU A 449 31.92 21.45 9.42
N GLY A 450 32.37 22.70 9.45
CA GLY A 450 33.35 23.23 8.48
C GLY A 450 32.77 23.63 7.11
N GLN A 451 31.47 23.45 6.86
CA GLN A 451 30.81 23.90 5.62
C GLN A 451 30.07 25.22 5.82
N SER A 452 30.01 26.06 4.77
CA SER A 452 29.23 27.29 4.78
C SER A 452 27.73 27.01 4.65
N ALA A 453 26.90 28.00 5.01
CA ALA A 453 25.46 27.91 4.85
C ALA A 453 25.05 27.72 3.38
N TYR A 454 23.88 27.12 3.15
CA TYR A 454 23.34 26.87 1.82
C TYR A 454 22.95 28.18 1.13
N ASP A 455 23.52 28.40 -0.05
CA ASP A 455 23.20 29.54 -0.91
C ASP A 455 21.94 29.25 -1.73
N TYR A 456 21.78 28.01 -2.20
CA TYR A 456 20.67 27.60 -3.05
C TYR A 456 19.86 26.47 -2.41
N VAL A 457 18.53 26.58 -2.52
CA VAL A 457 17.60 25.53 -2.18
C VAL A 457 16.83 25.14 -3.44
N PHE A 458 16.84 23.85 -3.76
CA PHE A 458 16.05 23.28 -4.84
C PHE A 458 14.96 22.42 -4.24
N ASP A 459 13.71 22.79 -4.50
CA ASP A 459 12.54 22.12 -3.95
C ASP A 459 11.84 21.26 -5.01
N PHE A 460 11.93 19.95 -4.81
CA PHE A 460 11.29 18.91 -5.61
C PHE A 460 10.14 18.22 -4.85
N THR A 461 9.78 18.71 -3.65
CA THR A 461 8.83 18.03 -2.77
C THR A 461 7.42 18.03 -3.36
N GLY A 462 6.72 16.92 -3.26
CA GLY A 462 5.32 16.85 -3.65
C GLY A 462 4.87 15.45 -4.03
N GLU A 463 3.57 15.23 -3.94
CA GLU A 463 2.91 14.01 -4.35
C GLU A 463 2.61 14.05 -5.85
N VAL A 464 3.19 13.11 -6.61
CA VAL A 464 3.07 13.05 -8.08
C VAL A 464 2.03 12.05 -8.56
N ALA A 465 1.46 11.24 -7.66
CA ALA A 465 0.40 10.30 -7.99
C ALA A 465 -0.96 11.03 -8.14
N PHE A 466 -1.72 10.66 -9.16
CA PHE A 466 -3.01 11.28 -9.51
C PHE A 466 -4.22 10.66 -8.79
N ASP A 467 -4.04 9.55 -8.10
CA ASP A 467 -5.07 8.81 -7.35
C ASP A 467 -5.19 9.28 -5.88
N ARG A 468 -4.61 10.44 -5.55
CA ARG A 468 -4.52 10.96 -4.18
C ARG A 468 -5.56 12.04 -3.91
N THR A 469 -6.02 12.09 -2.67
CA THR A 469 -7.06 13.05 -2.24
C THR A 469 -6.47 14.45 -2.01
N ASP A 470 -7.33 15.46 -1.95
CA ASP A 470 -6.96 16.85 -1.62
C ASP A 470 -6.04 16.92 -0.37
N MET A 471 -6.42 16.22 0.71
CA MET A 471 -5.68 16.23 1.98
C MET A 471 -4.24 15.73 1.83
N ILE A 472 -4.01 14.68 1.03
CA ILE A 472 -2.67 14.15 0.82
C ILE A 472 -1.81 15.19 0.08
N HIS A 473 -2.35 15.86 -0.93
CA HIS A 473 -1.63 16.93 -1.62
C HIS A 473 -1.40 18.15 -0.73
N VAL A 474 -2.37 18.51 0.12
CA VAL A 474 -2.18 19.57 1.11
C VAL A 474 -1.03 19.24 2.05
N GLU A 475 -1.00 18.04 2.62
CA GLU A 475 0.04 17.65 3.57
C GLU A 475 1.41 17.50 2.88
N ARG A 476 1.48 16.75 1.77
CA ARG A 476 2.73 16.28 1.17
C ARG A 476 3.29 17.15 0.06
N THR A 477 2.48 18.02 -0.53
CA THR A 477 2.91 18.99 -1.55
C THR A 477 2.91 20.39 -0.97
N CYS A 478 1.76 20.88 -0.52
CA CYS A 478 1.61 22.25 -0.07
C CYS A 478 2.42 22.51 1.22
N GLN A 479 2.01 21.89 2.34
CA GLN A 479 2.55 22.24 3.66
C GLN A 479 4.06 21.97 3.75
N VAL A 480 4.53 20.86 3.18
CA VAL A 480 5.98 20.57 3.08
C VAL A 480 6.73 21.70 2.37
N ALA A 481 6.31 22.07 1.15
CA ALA A 481 6.97 23.14 0.41
C ALA A 481 6.94 24.47 1.18
N ARG A 482 5.80 24.83 1.78
CA ARG A 482 5.67 26.03 2.62
C ARG A 482 6.64 26.02 3.79
N LEU A 483 6.75 24.92 4.53
CA LEU A 483 7.65 24.84 5.68
C LEU A 483 9.12 24.98 5.27
N ILE A 484 9.51 24.38 4.14
CA ILE A 484 10.86 24.54 3.58
C ILE A 484 11.07 25.98 3.12
N GLY A 485 10.09 26.59 2.43
CA GLY A 485 10.13 27.98 2.00
C GLY A 485 10.25 28.96 3.16
N LEU A 486 9.53 28.73 4.26
CA LEU A 486 9.62 29.56 5.47
C LEU A 486 11.00 29.47 6.13
N GLU A 487 11.57 28.27 6.23
CA GLU A 487 12.93 28.12 6.76
C GLU A 487 13.96 28.72 5.79
N ALA A 488 13.80 28.58 4.47
CA ALA A 488 14.68 29.21 3.48
C ALA A 488 14.66 30.75 3.54
N ALA A 489 13.48 31.35 3.66
CA ALA A 489 13.32 32.80 3.85
C ALA A 489 13.98 33.26 5.16
N LYS A 490 13.75 32.55 6.26
CA LYS A 490 14.38 32.81 7.56
C LYS A 490 15.91 32.72 7.50
N ARG A 491 16.45 31.79 6.72
CA ARG A 491 17.90 31.60 6.49
C ARG A 491 18.48 32.56 5.44
N LYS A 492 17.63 33.36 4.78
CA LYS A 492 18.01 34.29 3.70
C LYS A 492 18.76 33.60 2.56
N VAL A 493 18.27 32.43 2.16
CA VAL A 493 18.81 31.68 1.02
C VAL A 493 18.78 32.58 -0.22
N LYS A 494 19.88 32.59 -0.99
CA LYS A 494 20.05 33.48 -2.16
C LYS A 494 19.11 33.11 -3.30
N ALA A 495 18.80 31.82 -3.48
CA ALA A 495 17.78 31.37 -4.41
C ALA A 495 17.05 30.13 -3.91
N TYR A 496 15.71 30.18 -3.97
CA TYR A 496 14.82 29.05 -3.73
C TYR A 496 14.14 28.70 -5.05
N VAL A 497 14.52 27.59 -5.68
CA VAL A 497 13.99 27.18 -6.97
C VAL A 497 13.00 26.03 -6.78
N ARG A 498 11.73 26.28 -7.09
CA ARG A 498 10.64 25.30 -7.03
C ARG A 498 10.47 24.64 -8.40
N LEU A 499 10.64 23.32 -8.46
CA LEU A 499 10.27 22.56 -9.64
C LEU A 499 8.74 22.37 -9.67
N GLN A 500 8.11 22.63 -10.82
CA GLN A 500 6.69 22.44 -11.05
C GLN A 500 6.48 21.41 -12.16
N GLN A 501 5.79 20.32 -11.84
CA GLN A 501 5.47 19.24 -12.78
C GLN A 501 4.49 19.69 -13.88
N PRO A 502 4.43 19.00 -15.05
CA PRO A 502 3.56 19.33 -16.18
C PRO A 502 2.07 19.01 -15.93
N PHE A 503 1.56 19.22 -14.72
CA PHE A 503 0.20 18.91 -14.32
C PHE A 503 -0.78 20.01 -14.73
N TYR A 504 -0.85 20.25 -16.03
CA TYR A 504 -1.64 21.29 -16.68
C TYR A 504 -2.26 20.77 -17.97
N GLU A 505 -3.40 21.33 -18.34
CA GLU A 505 -4.03 21.10 -19.63
C GLU A 505 -3.98 22.39 -20.45
N THR A 506 -3.20 22.36 -21.53
CA THR A 506 -3.07 23.49 -22.47
C THR A 506 -4.04 23.36 -23.64
N SER A 507 -4.29 24.45 -24.35
CA SER A 507 -5.01 24.40 -25.61
C SER A 507 -4.20 23.60 -26.64
N SER A 508 -4.88 22.94 -27.58
CA SER A 508 -4.21 22.27 -28.70
C SER A 508 -3.76 23.23 -29.80
N LYS A 509 -3.91 24.56 -29.61
CA LYS A 509 -3.56 25.60 -30.58
C LYS A 509 -2.39 26.44 -30.08
N GLY A 510 -1.26 26.35 -30.77
CA GLY A 510 -0.10 27.20 -30.52
C GLY A 510 0.75 26.74 -29.33
N SER A 511 1.68 27.62 -28.93
CA SER A 511 2.53 27.47 -27.75
C SER A 511 2.13 28.52 -26.72
N HIS A 512 2.16 28.15 -25.44
CA HIS A 512 1.65 28.96 -24.34
C HIS A 512 2.77 29.47 -23.44
N ASP A 513 2.80 30.79 -23.24
CA ASP A 513 3.78 31.42 -22.36
C ASP A 513 3.34 31.37 -20.87
N GLU A 514 4.09 32.03 -20.00
CA GLU A 514 3.84 32.05 -18.55
C GLU A 514 2.71 33.01 -18.12
N LYS A 515 2.24 33.89 -19.01
CA LYS A 515 1.15 34.85 -18.72
C LYS A 515 -0.22 34.25 -18.92
N GLU A 516 -0.31 33.20 -19.74
CA GLU A 516 -1.57 32.56 -20.05
C GLU A 516 -2.16 31.84 -18.83
N ASP A 517 -3.48 31.96 -18.70
CA ASP A 517 -4.26 31.26 -17.70
C ASP A 517 -4.46 29.79 -18.11
N ILE A 518 -3.56 28.93 -17.61
CA ILE A 518 -3.53 27.51 -17.97
C ILE A 518 -4.10 26.71 -16.81
N LYS A 519 -5.19 26.00 -17.11
CA LYS A 519 -5.90 25.18 -16.14
C LYS A 519 -5.01 24.05 -15.59
N PRO A 520 -4.84 23.96 -14.26
CA PRO A 520 -4.18 22.82 -13.64
C PRO A 520 -4.99 21.52 -13.81
N LEU A 521 -4.28 20.40 -13.94
CA LEU A 521 -4.88 19.11 -14.26
C LEU A 521 -5.36 18.37 -12.99
N GLY A 522 -6.68 18.26 -12.84
CA GLY A 522 -7.31 17.50 -11.76
C GLY A 522 -6.93 17.98 -10.36
N VAL A 523 -7.09 17.12 -9.36
CA VAL A 523 -6.79 17.43 -7.95
C VAL A 523 -5.28 17.67 -7.75
N ALA A 524 -4.44 16.80 -8.30
CA ALA A 524 -2.98 16.90 -8.19
C ALA A 524 -2.46 18.22 -8.77
N GLY A 525 -2.81 18.54 -10.02
CA GLY A 525 -2.39 19.79 -10.66
C GLY A 525 -2.86 21.02 -9.90
N THR A 526 -4.11 21.02 -9.42
CA THR A 526 -4.66 22.14 -8.64
C THR A 526 -3.83 22.40 -7.38
N TRP A 527 -3.52 21.38 -6.58
CA TRP A 527 -2.73 21.59 -5.35
C TRP A 527 -1.25 21.87 -5.61
N TRP A 528 -0.66 21.31 -6.67
CA TRP A 528 0.68 21.73 -7.10
C TRP A 528 0.69 23.22 -7.49
N HIS A 529 -0.33 23.70 -8.20
CA HIS A 529 -0.46 25.11 -8.54
C HIS A 529 -0.69 26.01 -7.30
N GLU A 530 -1.59 25.62 -6.38
CA GLU A 530 -1.81 26.39 -5.14
C GLU A 530 -0.56 26.42 -4.24
N THR A 531 0.33 25.43 -4.35
CA THR A 531 1.64 25.47 -3.69
C THR A 531 2.49 26.65 -4.19
N LEU A 532 2.42 26.98 -5.48
CA LEU A 532 3.11 28.13 -6.06
C LEU A 532 2.61 29.44 -5.45
N ARG A 533 1.30 29.60 -5.32
CA ARG A 533 0.68 30.75 -4.65
C ARG A 533 1.15 30.85 -3.20
N MET A 534 1.14 29.74 -2.49
CA MET A 534 1.55 29.71 -1.09
C MET A 534 3.02 30.08 -0.89
N LEU A 535 3.92 29.61 -1.76
CA LEU A 535 5.33 29.99 -1.74
C LEU A 535 5.51 31.46 -2.13
N ALA A 536 4.81 31.94 -3.15
CA ALA A 536 4.87 33.33 -3.60
C ALA A 536 4.41 34.32 -2.51
N ALA A 537 3.54 33.87 -1.60
CA ALA A 537 3.03 34.64 -0.47
C ALA A 537 4.03 34.75 0.71
N ILE A 538 5.12 33.98 0.73
CA ILE A 538 6.15 34.07 1.76
C ILE A 538 7.00 35.31 1.50
N GLU A 539 7.00 36.24 2.47
CA GLU A 539 7.82 37.44 2.43
C GLU A 539 9.32 37.09 2.42
N ASP A 540 10.10 37.85 1.65
CA ASP A 540 11.56 37.70 1.51
C ASP A 540 12.06 36.32 1.02
N LEU A 541 11.17 35.44 0.53
CA LEU A 541 11.60 34.23 -0.15
C LEU A 541 12.04 34.58 -1.57
N ASN A 542 13.32 34.35 -1.89
CA ASN A 542 13.91 34.46 -3.22
C ASN A 542 13.44 33.31 -4.15
N LEU A 543 12.13 33.22 -4.35
CA LEU A 543 11.44 32.16 -5.09
C LEU A 543 11.63 32.32 -6.60
N VAL A 544 11.99 31.24 -7.29
CA VAL A 544 11.83 31.06 -8.73
C VAL A 544 11.06 29.78 -8.98
N ILE A 545 10.10 29.81 -9.89
CA ILE A 545 9.30 28.63 -10.28
C ILE A 545 9.75 28.18 -11.68
N LEU A 546 10.12 26.90 -11.79
CA LEU A 546 10.45 26.27 -13.06
C LEU A 546 9.39 25.21 -13.40
N ARG A 547 8.47 25.53 -14.30
CA ARG A 547 7.44 24.63 -14.82
C ARG A 547 8.00 23.87 -16.03
N ILE A 548 8.00 22.55 -15.97
CA ILE A 548 8.67 21.72 -16.98
C ILE A 548 7.68 21.00 -17.90
N GLY A 549 8.16 20.54 -19.07
CA GLY A 549 7.45 19.58 -19.93
C GLY A 549 7.52 18.14 -19.42
N PHE A 550 7.06 17.19 -20.23
CA PHE A 550 7.16 15.76 -19.91
C PHE A 550 8.61 15.28 -19.88
N VAL A 551 9.04 14.81 -18.71
CA VAL A 551 10.44 14.46 -18.47
C VAL A 551 10.79 13.11 -19.08
N TYR A 552 11.98 13.03 -19.66
CA TYR A 552 12.64 11.78 -20.04
C TYR A 552 14.16 11.91 -19.83
N GLY A 553 14.86 10.78 -19.80
CA GLY A 553 16.32 10.75 -19.66
C GLY A 553 16.79 9.55 -18.84
N PRO A 554 18.11 9.31 -18.76
CA PRO A 554 18.68 8.18 -18.03
C PRO A 554 18.15 8.08 -16.59
N TYR A 555 17.94 6.84 -16.13
CA TYR A 555 17.52 6.51 -14.77
C TYR A 555 16.18 7.14 -14.32
N THR A 556 15.31 7.49 -15.26
CA THR A 556 13.97 8.06 -15.01
C THR A 556 12.88 7.02 -15.22
N ASN A 557 12.41 6.36 -14.16
CA ASN A 557 11.38 5.32 -14.25
C ASN A 557 9.94 5.82 -13.98
N TRP A 558 9.74 7.15 -13.98
CA TRP A 558 8.47 7.77 -13.63
C TRP A 558 7.97 8.65 -14.77
N GLY A 559 6.66 8.90 -14.80
CA GLY A 559 6.01 9.74 -15.80
C GLY A 559 5.68 9.01 -17.10
N ASN A 560 4.83 9.63 -17.92
CA ASN A 560 4.23 8.99 -19.10
C ASN A 560 5.26 8.54 -20.13
N VAL A 561 6.36 9.29 -20.31
CA VAL A 561 7.36 8.98 -21.35
C VAL A 561 8.08 7.65 -21.07
N ALA A 562 8.43 7.39 -19.81
CA ALA A 562 9.08 6.14 -19.41
C ALA A 562 8.16 4.93 -19.66
N SER A 563 6.88 5.01 -19.27
CA SER A 563 5.89 3.95 -19.53
C SER A 563 5.69 3.70 -21.03
N VAL A 564 5.67 4.76 -21.85
CA VAL A 564 5.57 4.63 -23.31
C VAL A 564 6.78 3.89 -23.89
N PHE A 565 7.99 4.08 -23.37
CA PHE A 565 9.17 3.33 -23.83
C PHE A 565 9.01 1.84 -23.55
N THR A 566 8.61 1.48 -22.33
CA THR A 566 8.40 0.08 -21.93
C THR A 566 7.29 -0.56 -22.78
N VAL A 567 6.14 0.08 -22.91
CA VAL A 567 5.01 -0.45 -23.70
C VAL A 567 5.37 -0.59 -25.18
N ALA A 568 5.99 0.42 -25.79
CA ALA A 568 6.42 0.35 -27.19
C ALA A 568 7.39 -0.80 -27.44
N SER A 569 8.26 -1.10 -26.47
CA SER A 569 9.18 -2.25 -26.56
C SER A 569 8.44 -3.59 -26.58
N VAL A 570 7.36 -3.73 -25.80
CA VAL A 570 6.52 -4.94 -25.79
C VAL A 570 5.80 -5.13 -27.13
N TYR A 571 5.24 -4.06 -27.68
CA TYR A 571 4.61 -4.12 -29.01
C TYR A 571 5.62 -4.47 -30.12
N GLY A 572 6.86 -3.97 -30.01
CA GLY A 572 7.98 -4.35 -30.87
C GLY A 572 8.38 -5.82 -30.75
N TYR A 573 8.36 -6.37 -29.53
CA TYR A 573 8.58 -7.79 -29.26
C TYR A 573 7.48 -8.67 -29.85
N MET A 574 6.21 -8.31 -29.62
CA MET A 574 5.03 -9.03 -30.13
C MET A 574 4.80 -8.90 -31.64
N LYS A 575 5.59 -8.05 -32.33
CA LYS A 575 5.40 -7.70 -33.75
C LYS A 575 3.99 -7.18 -34.06
N LYS A 576 3.44 -6.35 -33.16
CA LYS A 576 2.12 -5.72 -33.29
C LYS A 576 2.24 -4.20 -33.25
N PRO A 577 1.38 -3.47 -33.97
CA PRO A 577 1.33 -2.01 -33.86
C PRO A 577 0.89 -1.58 -32.46
N MET A 578 1.53 -0.54 -31.91
CA MET A 578 1.08 0.13 -30.69
C MET A 578 -0.02 1.13 -31.05
N LYS A 579 -1.22 0.98 -30.48
CA LYS A 579 -2.39 1.81 -30.82
C LYS A 579 -2.78 2.77 -29.71
N SER A 580 -3.10 4.02 -30.07
CA SER A 580 -3.69 5.01 -29.17
C SER A 580 -5.21 5.10 -29.33
N MET A 581 -5.92 5.31 -28.21
CA MET A 581 -7.37 5.61 -28.19
C MET A 581 -7.69 7.06 -28.58
N TRP A 582 -6.69 7.93 -28.61
CA TRP A 582 -6.86 9.35 -28.89
C TRP A 582 -6.48 9.64 -30.33
N SER A 583 -7.35 10.35 -31.03
CA SER A 583 -7.17 10.66 -32.46
C SER A 583 -5.77 11.21 -32.79
N PRO A 584 -5.28 11.01 -34.03
CA PRO A 584 -3.99 11.52 -34.53
C PRO A 584 -3.83 13.05 -34.55
N GLY A 585 -4.80 13.81 -34.00
CA GLY A 585 -4.74 15.26 -33.92
C GLY A 585 -3.40 15.75 -33.36
N LYS A 586 -2.98 16.94 -33.81
CA LYS A 586 -1.73 17.60 -33.41
C LYS A 586 -1.78 18.12 -31.97
N ASN A 587 -2.09 17.26 -31.01
CA ASN A 587 -2.07 17.61 -29.59
C ASN A 587 -0.60 17.72 -29.17
N PRO A 588 -0.13 18.90 -28.75
CA PRO A 588 1.26 19.04 -28.33
C PRO A 588 1.54 18.24 -27.06
N THR A 589 2.75 17.69 -26.99
CA THR A 589 3.26 16.86 -25.90
C THR A 589 4.71 17.26 -25.71
N HIS A 590 4.95 18.51 -25.34
CA HIS A 590 6.30 19.03 -25.15
C HIS A 590 7.02 18.24 -24.05
N THR A 591 8.23 17.82 -24.38
CA THR A 591 9.10 17.00 -23.54
C THR A 591 10.28 17.82 -23.04
N ILE A 592 11.05 17.27 -22.09
CA ILE A 592 12.32 17.84 -21.66
C ILE A 592 13.24 16.75 -21.12
N HIS A 593 14.53 16.84 -21.44
CA HIS A 593 15.52 15.90 -20.92
C HIS A 593 15.91 16.23 -19.47
N THR A 594 16.17 15.23 -18.63
CA THR A 594 16.56 15.42 -17.22
C THR A 594 17.82 16.26 -17.04
N GLU A 595 18.79 16.18 -17.95
CA GLU A 595 19.97 17.06 -17.95
C GLU A 595 19.59 18.53 -18.13
N ASP A 596 18.59 18.82 -18.96
CA ASP A 596 18.13 20.17 -19.19
C ASP A 596 17.27 20.69 -18.04
N VAL A 597 16.50 19.81 -17.38
CA VAL A 597 15.85 20.14 -16.11
C VAL A 597 16.90 20.56 -15.07
N ALA A 598 17.98 19.80 -14.91
CA ALA A 598 19.05 20.13 -13.98
C ALA A 598 19.74 21.46 -14.33
N GLY A 599 20.07 21.68 -15.61
CA GLY A 599 20.70 22.91 -16.06
C GLY A 599 19.79 24.13 -15.95
N GLY A 600 18.50 24.00 -16.24
CA GLY A 600 17.50 25.05 -16.08
C GLY A 600 17.29 25.44 -14.62
N LEU A 601 17.23 24.45 -13.71
CA LEU A 601 17.19 24.72 -12.26
C LEU A 601 18.40 25.52 -11.81
N TRP A 602 19.60 25.09 -12.21
CA TRP A 602 20.84 25.80 -11.88
C TRP A 602 20.87 27.22 -12.45
N ALA A 603 20.47 27.41 -13.71
CA ALA A 603 20.40 28.73 -14.34
C ALA A 603 19.41 29.66 -13.61
N CYS A 604 18.26 29.15 -13.17
CA CYS A 604 17.31 29.90 -12.34
C CYS A 604 17.93 30.35 -11.01
N ALA A 605 18.68 29.47 -10.35
CA ALA A 605 19.35 29.80 -9.09
C ALA A 605 20.42 30.88 -9.29
N GLN A 606 21.27 30.75 -10.32
CA GLN A 606 22.30 31.73 -10.65
C GLN A 606 21.73 33.08 -11.05
N TRP A 607 20.57 33.11 -11.72
CA TRP A 607 19.88 34.33 -12.10
C TRP A 607 19.25 35.03 -10.89
N MET A 608 18.58 34.30 -10.00
CA MET A 608 17.92 34.88 -8.82
C MET A 608 18.91 35.39 -7.77
N ALA A 609 20.00 34.66 -7.52
CA ALA A 609 20.93 34.93 -6.43
C ALA A 609 21.50 36.37 -6.37
N PRO A 610 21.93 37.00 -7.48
CA PRO A 610 22.41 38.37 -7.47
C PRO A 610 21.29 39.43 -7.44
N LEU A 611 20.06 39.10 -7.87
CA LEU A 611 18.94 40.04 -7.99
C LEU A 611 18.13 40.16 -6.69
N GLY A 612 17.88 39.01 -6.05
CA GLY A 612 16.89 38.87 -4.99
C GLY A 612 15.45 39.04 -5.48
N ARG A 613 14.49 38.77 -4.59
CA ARG A 613 13.06 38.64 -4.94
C ARG A 613 12.47 39.85 -5.66
N LYS A 614 12.71 41.07 -5.14
CA LYS A 614 12.06 42.28 -5.64
C LYS A 614 12.45 42.63 -7.09
N GLU A 615 13.73 42.54 -7.42
CA GLU A 615 14.21 42.83 -8.78
C GLU A 615 13.82 41.71 -9.74
N ALA A 616 13.91 40.45 -9.30
CA ALA A 616 13.46 39.30 -10.07
C ALA A 616 11.96 39.36 -10.42
N ASP A 617 11.10 39.75 -9.47
CA ASP A 617 9.67 39.97 -9.71
C ASP A 617 9.42 41.06 -10.76
N SER A 618 10.24 42.12 -10.80
CA SER A 618 10.10 43.17 -11.81
C SER A 618 10.54 42.74 -13.20
N LEU A 619 11.50 41.82 -13.30
CA LEU A 619 12.07 41.39 -14.59
C LEU A 619 11.29 40.23 -15.21
N ALA A 620 10.82 39.29 -14.39
CA ALA A 620 10.22 38.05 -14.86
C ALA A 620 9.02 37.58 -14.01
N GLY A 621 8.51 38.40 -13.10
CA GLY A 621 7.37 38.06 -12.26
C GLY A 621 6.09 37.89 -13.07
N GLU A 622 5.37 36.80 -12.83
CA GLU A 622 4.04 36.54 -13.37
C GLU A 622 3.03 36.39 -12.25
N GLU A 623 1.77 36.70 -12.55
CA GLU A 623 0.68 36.49 -11.62
C GLU A 623 0.34 35.01 -11.51
N ILE A 624 0.38 34.47 -10.28
CA ILE A 624 0.00 33.09 -10.00
C ILE A 624 -1.50 33.04 -9.69
N LEU A 625 -2.30 32.74 -10.71
CA LEU A 625 -3.76 32.77 -10.68
C LEU A 625 -4.37 31.73 -9.73
N PHE A 626 -5.59 31.98 -9.27
CA PHE A 626 -6.30 31.09 -8.36
C PHE A 626 -7.10 30.05 -9.14
N HIS A 627 -6.96 28.76 -8.81
CA HIS A 627 -7.62 27.68 -9.55
C HIS A 627 -8.44 26.70 -8.70
N ASN A 628 -8.44 26.86 -7.38
CA ASN A 628 -9.08 25.91 -6.47
C ASN A 628 -10.48 26.39 -6.01
N ASP A 629 -11.16 25.59 -5.20
CA ASP A 629 -12.35 26.00 -4.48
C ASP A 629 -11.97 26.85 -3.26
N LYS A 630 -12.61 28.02 -3.11
CA LYS A 630 -12.37 28.95 -1.99
C LYS A 630 -12.60 28.27 -0.64
N SER A 631 -13.59 27.37 -0.54
CA SER A 631 -13.88 26.63 0.69
C SER A 631 -12.74 25.69 1.06
N LYS A 632 -12.21 24.95 0.07
CA LYS A 632 -11.09 24.01 0.28
C LYS A 632 -9.82 24.72 0.73
N VAL A 633 -9.51 25.89 0.17
CA VAL A 633 -8.28 26.63 0.50
C VAL A 633 -8.39 27.34 1.84
N ALA A 634 -9.59 27.78 2.24
CA ALA A 634 -9.83 28.46 3.51
C ALA A 634 -9.48 27.60 4.74
N GLU A 635 -9.59 26.28 4.60
CA GLU A 635 -9.26 25.32 5.67
C GLU A 635 -7.76 25.00 5.76
N VAL A 636 -6.96 25.41 4.76
CA VAL A 636 -5.53 25.10 4.72
C VAL A 636 -4.71 26.19 5.39
N HIS A 637 -4.07 25.82 6.50
CA HIS A 637 -3.25 26.74 7.28
C HIS A 637 -2.14 27.41 6.44
N GLY A 638 -2.13 28.74 6.44
CA GLY A 638 -1.12 29.55 5.76
C GLY A 638 -1.30 29.71 4.25
N MET A 639 -2.42 29.24 3.69
CA MET A 639 -2.77 29.57 2.32
C MET A 639 -3.16 31.05 2.18
N PRO A 640 -2.74 31.73 1.09
CA PRO A 640 -3.15 33.09 0.83
C PRO A 640 -4.63 33.17 0.42
N PRO A 641 -5.32 34.29 0.67
CA PRO A 641 -6.68 34.52 0.18
C PRO A 641 -6.77 34.34 -1.35
N ALA A 642 -7.90 33.83 -1.83
CA ALA A 642 -8.13 33.56 -3.25
C ALA A 642 -7.98 34.81 -4.14
N ASP A 643 -8.39 35.97 -3.63
CA ASP A 643 -8.32 37.28 -4.29
C ASP A 643 -6.97 38.00 -4.11
N LYS A 644 -6.06 37.46 -3.31
CA LYS A 644 -4.71 38.03 -3.16
C LYS A 644 -3.93 37.84 -4.46
N LYS A 645 -3.56 38.96 -5.08
CA LYS A 645 -2.62 38.98 -6.21
C LYS A 645 -1.22 38.61 -5.73
N LEU A 646 -0.64 37.58 -6.34
CA LEU A 646 0.66 37.01 -5.99
C LEU A 646 1.53 36.99 -7.23
N ILE A 647 2.71 37.59 -7.13
CA ILE A 647 3.69 37.66 -8.22
C ILE A 647 4.91 36.83 -7.83
N ALA A 648 5.41 36.01 -8.74
CA ALA A 648 6.69 35.34 -8.61
C ALA A 648 7.31 35.10 -9.99
N PRO A 649 8.65 35.00 -10.12
CA PRO A 649 9.29 34.62 -11.37
C PRO A 649 8.86 33.20 -11.73
N LEU A 650 8.17 33.07 -12.85
CA LEU A 650 7.73 31.82 -13.43
C LEU A 650 8.36 31.66 -14.80
N PHE A 651 8.98 30.50 -15.01
CA PHE A 651 9.58 30.09 -16.27
C PHE A 651 9.08 28.71 -16.68
N ASN A 652 8.83 28.55 -17.98
CA ASN A 652 8.61 27.27 -18.61
C ASN A 652 9.93 26.70 -19.15
N LEU A 653 10.09 25.38 -19.07
CA LEU A 653 11.20 24.65 -19.68
C LEU A 653 10.69 23.41 -20.43
N VAL A 654 10.85 23.46 -21.74
CA VAL A 654 10.57 22.39 -22.70
C VAL A 654 11.69 22.30 -23.73
N ASP A 655 11.74 21.22 -24.49
CA ASP A 655 12.63 21.08 -25.64
C ASP A 655 12.11 21.87 -26.86
N ASN A 656 12.86 21.82 -27.97
CA ASN A 656 12.56 22.53 -29.21
C ASN A 656 11.85 21.63 -30.25
N SER A 657 11.39 20.43 -29.86
CA SER A 657 10.89 19.45 -30.82
C SER A 657 9.49 19.74 -31.37
N GLU A 658 8.75 20.67 -30.76
CA GLU A 658 7.31 20.88 -31.03
C GLU A 658 6.54 19.55 -31.03
N SER A 659 6.93 18.67 -30.11
CA SER A 659 6.48 17.28 -30.03
C SER A 659 4.96 17.19 -29.98
N THR A 660 4.39 16.22 -30.70
CA THR A 660 2.97 15.86 -30.66
C THR A 660 2.83 14.41 -30.23
N LEU A 661 1.64 13.99 -29.79
CA LEU A 661 1.36 12.59 -29.49
C LEU A 661 1.83 11.64 -30.61
N LEU A 662 1.60 12.02 -31.87
CA LEU A 662 2.01 11.23 -33.03
C LEU A 662 3.54 11.19 -33.21
N SER A 663 4.21 12.35 -33.18
CA SER A 663 5.66 12.39 -33.42
C SER A 663 6.47 11.75 -32.28
N VAL A 664 6.01 11.87 -31.04
CA VAL A 664 6.58 11.15 -29.88
C VAL A 664 6.38 9.65 -30.06
N GLY A 665 5.13 9.21 -30.32
CA GLY A 665 4.82 7.81 -30.53
C GLY A 665 5.65 7.17 -31.64
N GLN A 666 5.74 7.83 -32.80
CA GLN A 666 6.54 7.35 -33.94
C GLN A 666 8.04 7.30 -33.63
N THR A 667 8.58 8.32 -32.95
CA THR A 667 10.00 8.35 -32.56
C THR A 667 10.33 7.15 -31.69
N VAL A 668 9.51 6.88 -30.67
CA VAL A 668 9.71 5.76 -29.74
C VAL A 668 9.49 4.41 -30.42
N THR A 669 8.36 4.18 -31.10
CA THR A 669 8.05 2.87 -31.70
C THR A 669 9.06 2.47 -32.77
N SER A 670 9.63 3.45 -33.48
CA SER A 670 10.65 3.19 -34.50
C SER A 670 11.95 2.61 -33.94
N LEU A 671 12.26 2.84 -32.66
CA LEU A 671 13.42 2.23 -31.99
C LEU A 671 13.19 0.73 -31.72
N PHE A 672 11.94 0.32 -31.53
CA PHE A 672 11.56 -1.04 -31.15
C PHE A 672 11.01 -1.87 -32.31
N GLY A 673 11.09 -1.36 -33.55
CA GLY A 673 10.63 -2.09 -34.74
C GLY A 673 9.11 -2.29 -34.79
N THR A 674 8.33 -1.33 -34.26
CA THR A 674 6.87 -1.28 -34.36
C THR A 674 6.38 0.07 -34.88
N THR A 675 5.08 0.16 -35.19
CA THR A 675 4.39 1.37 -35.65
C THR A 675 3.50 1.95 -34.54
N PHE A 676 3.29 3.26 -34.60
CA PHE A 676 2.33 3.97 -33.75
C PHE A 676 1.06 4.27 -34.56
N GLU A 677 -0.05 3.68 -34.16
CA GLU A 677 -1.33 3.68 -34.87
C GLU A 677 -2.48 4.15 -33.97
N PHE A 678 -3.68 4.21 -34.52
CA PHE A 678 -4.88 4.69 -33.82
C PHE A 678 -6.01 3.67 -33.98
N PHE A 679 -6.79 3.48 -32.92
CA PHE A 679 -8.04 2.74 -33.01
C PHE A 679 -9.03 3.47 -33.93
N ASN A 680 -9.78 2.71 -34.72
CA ASN A 680 -10.87 3.27 -35.52
C ASN A 680 -12.05 3.68 -34.61
N LEU A 681 -13.05 4.39 -35.17
CA LEU A 681 -14.16 4.92 -34.40
C LEU A 681 -14.97 3.83 -33.66
N VAL A 682 -15.15 2.66 -34.29
CA VAL A 682 -15.91 1.54 -33.71
C VAL A 682 -15.13 0.90 -32.57
N GLU A 683 -13.84 0.61 -32.78
CA GLU A 683 -12.92 0.08 -31.76
C GLU A 683 -12.85 1.01 -30.54
N ASN A 684 -12.71 2.32 -30.77
CA ASN A 684 -12.69 3.33 -29.71
C ASN A 684 -14.00 3.39 -28.92
N THR A 685 -15.14 3.27 -29.60
CA THR A 685 -16.45 3.31 -28.96
C THR A 685 -16.64 2.09 -28.06
N VAL A 686 -16.27 0.90 -28.54
CA VAL A 686 -16.33 -0.34 -27.75
C VAL A 686 -15.42 -0.26 -26.54
N LEU A 687 -14.18 0.22 -26.70
CA LEU A 687 -13.23 0.37 -25.58
C LEU A 687 -13.76 1.33 -24.51
N LYS A 688 -14.38 2.46 -24.90
CA LYS A 688 -14.92 3.46 -23.95
C LYS A 688 -16.21 3.02 -23.23
N MET A 689 -16.95 2.05 -23.77
CA MET A 689 -18.20 1.56 -23.19
C MET A 689 -18.01 0.47 -22.13
N LYS A 690 -16.81 -0.08 -22.00
CA LYS A 690 -16.49 -1.11 -21.00
C LYS A 690 -16.13 -0.46 -19.66
N SER A 691 -16.54 -1.08 -18.56
CA SER A 691 -16.18 -0.60 -17.21
C SER A 691 -14.69 -0.79 -16.89
N ASP A 692 -14.03 -1.76 -17.53
CA ASP A 692 -12.71 -2.26 -17.13
C ASP A 692 -11.62 -2.00 -18.20
N THR A 693 -11.77 -0.95 -19.01
CA THR A 693 -10.88 -0.63 -20.15
C THR A 693 -9.39 -0.58 -19.79
N VAL A 694 -9.05 -0.13 -18.58
CA VAL A 694 -7.66 -0.07 -18.10
C VAL A 694 -7.09 -1.48 -17.91
N GLU A 695 -7.87 -2.41 -17.36
CA GLU A 695 -7.43 -3.79 -17.13
C GLU A 695 -7.21 -4.50 -18.46
N GLU A 696 -8.17 -4.42 -19.40
CA GLU A 696 -8.06 -5.04 -20.72
C GLU A 696 -6.85 -4.52 -21.54
N ILE A 697 -6.59 -3.21 -21.49
CA ILE A 697 -5.41 -2.64 -22.18
C ILE A 697 -4.13 -3.20 -21.56
N ASN A 698 -4.07 -3.29 -20.22
CA ASN A 698 -2.90 -3.79 -19.51
C ASN A 698 -2.68 -5.30 -19.67
N GLU A 699 -3.74 -6.12 -19.82
CA GLU A 699 -3.62 -7.56 -20.07
C GLU A 699 -2.70 -7.88 -21.26
N HIS A 700 -2.72 -7.04 -22.30
CA HIS A 700 -1.93 -7.28 -23.50
C HIS A 700 -0.42 -7.04 -23.34
N HIS A 701 -0.02 -5.92 -22.74
CA HIS A 701 1.40 -5.56 -22.67
C HIS A 701 2.09 -5.93 -21.34
N VAL A 702 1.36 -6.09 -20.23
CA VAL A 702 1.95 -6.54 -18.95
C VAL A 702 2.42 -8.00 -19.05
N GLY A 703 1.64 -8.86 -19.71
CA GLY A 703 2.03 -10.24 -19.99
C GLY A 703 3.29 -10.32 -20.85
N GLY A 704 3.32 -9.57 -21.97
CA GLY A 704 4.48 -9.52 -22.86
C GLY A 704 5.74 -8.96 -22.17
N TRP A 705 5.60 -7.95 -21.32
CA TRP A 705 6.72 -7.46 -20.51
C TRP A 705 7.29 -8.52 -19.57
N THR A 706 6.39 -9.27 -18.89
CA THR A 706 6.77 -10.36 -17.98
C THR A 706 7.54 -11.46 -18.72
N GLU A 707 7.10 -11.80 -19.93
CA GLU A 707 7.81 -12.74 -20.80
C GLU A 707 9.20 -12.21 -21.20
N MET A 708 9.30 -10.96 -21.62
CA MET A 708 10.57 -10.33 -22.02
C MET A 708 11.60 -10.32 -20.88
N ILE A 709 11.22 -9.96 -19.66
CA ILE A 709 12.17 -9.94 -18.52
C ILE A 709 12.56 -11.35 -18.06
N THR A 710 11.67 -12.34 -18.21
CA THR A 710 11.93 -13.74 -17.86
C THR A 710 12.85 -14.42 -18.87
N THR A 711 12.69 -14.10 -20.15
CA THR A 711 13.46 -14.66 -21.27
C THR A 711 14.72 -13.86 -21.63
N SER A 712 14.90 -12.69 -21.01
CA SER A 712 16.12 -11.90 -21.10
C SER A 712 17.37 -12.74 -20.77
N ASN A 713 18.50 -12.39 -21.38
CA ASN A 713 19.79 -13.03 -21.13
C ASN A 713 20.81 -12.01 -20.55
N PRO A 714 21.08 -12.03 -19.23
CA PRO A 714 20.48 -12.90 -18.21
C PRO A 714 19.03 -12.50 -17.87
N PRO A 715 18.25 -13.40 -17.21
CA PRO A 715 16.92 -13.07 -16.73
C PRO A 715 16.95 -11.95 -15.72
N ILE A 716 15.92 -11.10 -15.72
CA ILE A 716 15.81 -9.92 -14.86
C ILE A 716 14.79 -10.22 -13.76
N PRO A 717 15.21 -10.68 -12.56
CA PRO A 717 14.28 -11.07 -11.50
C PRO A 717 13.53 -9.88 -10.90
N ASN A 718 14.11 -8.68 -10.96
CA ASN A 718 13.51 -7.44 -10.48
C ASN A 718 13.89 -6.29 -11.42
N THR A 719 12.90 -5.51 -11.87
CA THR A 719 13.13 -4.28 -12.64
C THR A 719 12.30 -3.13 -12.05
N PRO A 720 12.85 -1.90 -12.01
CA PRO A 720 12.12 -0.70 -11.59
C PRO A 720 11.12 -0.19 -12.66
N LEU A 721 11.11 -0.82 -13.84
CA LEU A 721 10.30 -0.44 -14.99
C LEU A 721 9.03 -1.29 -15.03
N SER A 722 7.93 -0.68 -15.50
CA SER A 722 6.65 -1.36 -15.63
C SER A 722 6.04 -1.04 -16.98
N ALA A 723 5.47 -2.07 -17.62
CA ALA A 723 4.60 -1.88 -18.77
C ALA A 723 3.19 -1.46 -18.36
N TYR A 724 2.85 -1.48 -17.07
CA TYR A 724 1.52 -1.06 -16.61
C TYR A 724 1.28 0.43 -16.88
N MET A 725 0.12 0.73 -17.47
CA MET A 725 -0.38 2.09 -17.68
C MET A 725 -1.62 2.29 -16.82
N ASP A 726 -1.55 3.22 -15.86
CA ASP A 726 -2.71 3.60 -15.06
C ASP A 726 -3.71 4.43 -15.89
N LYS A 727 -4.84 4.79 -15.27
CA LYS A 727 -5.86 5.63 -15.90
C LYS A 727 -5.28 6.94 -16.44
N TYR A 728 -4.38 7.58 -15.68
CA TYR A 728 -3.75 8.83 -16.08
C TYR A 728 -2.91 8.64 -17.35
N ALA A 729 -2.05 7.62 -17.41
CA ALA A 729 -1.20 7.36 -18.56
C ALA A 729 -2.00 7.08 -19.85
N LEU A 730 -3.25 6.60 -19.73
CA LEU A 730 -4.17 6.34 -20.83
C LEU A 730 -5.05 7.54 -21.23
N GLU A 731 -5.08 8.60 -20.42
CA GLU A 731 -5.82 9.84 -20.72
C GLU A 731 -5.11 10.71 -21.77
N LYS A 732 -5.88 11.65 -22.35
CA LYS A 732 -5.34 12.62 -23.29
C LYS A 732 -4.62 13.72 -22.53
N HIS A 733 -3.34 13.91 -22.79
CA HIS A 733 -2.56 15.03 -22.23
C HIS A 733 -2.15 16.01 -23.31
N VAL A 734 -2.26 17.30 -23.00
CA VAL A 734 -1.88 18.40 -23.91
C VAL A 734 -1.01 19.39 -23.15
N VAL A 735 0.29 19.41 -23.47
CA VAL A 735 1.28 20.32 -22.87
C VAL A 735 2.05 21.00 -23.99
N ALA A 736 1.80 22.29 -24.18
CA ALA A 736 2.36 23.10 -25.26
C ALA A 736 3.03 24.37 -24.73
N PHE A 737 3.92 24.28 -23.74
CA PHE A 737 4.57 25.47 -23.18
C PHE A 737 5.63 26.08 -24.12
N SER A 738 5.86 27.39 -24.01
CA SER A 738 6.98 28.11 -24.63
C SER A 738 8.10 28.32 -23.61
N ASN A 739 9.34 27.97 -23.95
CA ASN A 739 10.53 28.17 -23.09
C ASN A 739 11.27 29.50 -23.36
N ALA A 740 10.78 30.34 -24.28
CA ALA A 740 11.51 31.50 -24.79
C ALA A 740 11.96 32.47 -23.67
N LYS A 741 11.08 32.72 -22.71
CA LYS A 741 11.34 33.61 -21.57
C LYS A 741 12.53 33.13 -20.73
N LEU A 742 12.58 31.83 -20.40
CA LEU A 742 13.71 31.26 -19.65
C LEU A 742 15.03 31.47 -20.40
N LEU A 743 15.06 31.10 -21.68
CA LEU A 743 16.27 31.16 -22.50
C LEU A 743 16.79 32.60 -22.65
N GLU A 744 15.89 33.57 -22.82
CA GLU A 744 16.22 34.99 -22.91
C GLU A 744 16.72 35.54 -21.57
N VAL A 745 15.99 35.30 -20.49
CA VAL A 745 16.25 35.92 -19.18
C VAL A 745 17.47 35.32 -18.48
N THR A 746 17.64 34.00 -18.54
CA THR A 746 18.74 33.31 -17.85
C THR A 746 19.92 33.00 -18.77
N GLY A 747 19.77 33.17 -20.10
CA GLY A 747 20.79 32.80 -21.09
C GLY A 747 21.04 31.30 -21.20
N TYR A 748 20.16 30.45 -20.67
CA TYR A 748 20.34 29.01 -20.67
C TYR A 748 20.30 28.44 -22.10
N LYS A 749 21.10 27.40 -22.36
CA LYS A 749 21.14 26.70 -23.65
C LYS A 749 20.86 25.22 -23.43
N LEU A 750 19.86 24.71 -24.12
CA LEU A 750 19.51 23.28 -24.07
C LEU A 750 20.68 22.43 -24.58
N LYS A 751 21.04 21.42 -23.80
CA LYS A 751 22.02 20.38 -24.14
C LYS A 751 21.40 19.28 -24.98
N LYS A 752 20.13 18.93 -24.71
CA LYS A 752 19.36 17.92 -25.44
C LYS A 752 18.12 18.61 -26.00
N PRO A 753 18.28 19.45 -27.04
CA PRO A 753 17.21 20.31 -27.53
C PRO A 753 16.05 19.56 -28.19
N ASN A 754 16.15 18.24 -28.39
CA ASN A 754 15.11 17.46 -29.04
C ASN A 754 14.95 16.05 -28.47
N LEU A 755 13.70 15.58 -28.38
CA LEU A 755 13.39 14.17 -28.27
C LEU A 755 13.65 13.48 -29.62
N SER A 756 14.79 12.81 -29.73
CA SER A 756 15.20 12.08 -30.92
C SER A 756 15.41 10.59 -30.62
N LYS A 757 15.52 9.78 -31.68
CA LYS A 757 15.83 8.34 -31.56
C LYS A 757 17.11 8.09 -30.77
N GLU A 758 18.12 8.95 -30.95
CA GLU A 758 19.40 8.88 -30.26
C GLU A 758 19.23 9.11 -28.76
N THR A 759 18.47 10.13 -28.37
CA THR A 759 18.20 10.40 -26.95
C THR A 759 17.36 9.31 -26.29
N VAL A 760 16.37 8.74 -27.01
CA VAL A 760 15.60 7.58 -26.51
C VAL A 760 16.50 6.35 -26.37
N LYS A 761 17.37 6.11 -27.35
CA LYS A 761 18.33 5.00 -27.32
C LYS A 761 19.31 5.13 -26.15
N GLU A 762 19.79 6.33 -25.86
CA GLU A 762 20.66 6.60 -24.70
C GLU A 762 20.00 6.18 -23.38
N VAL A 763 18.71 6.49 -23.19
CA VAL A 763 17.96 6.06 -21.99
C VAL A 763 17.89 4.53 -21.90
N VAL A 764 17.51 3.87 -23.00
CA VAL A 764 17.38 2.41 -23.06
C VAL A 764 18.73 1.73 -22.83
N ASP A 765 19.80 2.24 -23.42
CA ASP A 765 21.15 1.71 -23.24
C ASP A 765 21.58 1.81 -21.78
N LYS A 766 21.28 2.91 -21.09
CA LYS A 766 21.56 3.07 -19.65
C LYS A 766 20.80 2.06 -18.79
N TRP A 767 19.56 1.74 -19.13
CA TRP A 767 18.82 0.68 -18.44
C TRP A 767 19.34 -0.73 -18.73
N LYS A 768 19.85 -0.97 -19.95
CA LYS A 768 20.54 -2.22 -20.29
C LYS A 768 21.85 -2.37 -19.52
N GLU A 769 22.66 -1.32 -19.47
CA GLU A 769 23.93 -1.28 -18.74
C GLU A 769 23.76 -1.63 -17.25
N GLU A 770 22.66 -1.19 -16.61
CA GLU A 770 22.37 -1.52 -15.20
C GLU A 770 21.58 -2.83 -15.01
N GLY A 771 21.24 -3.55 -16.07
CA GLY A 771 20.50 -4.81 -16.00
C GLY A 771 19.01 -4.67 -15.66
N SER A 772 18.41 -3.50 -15.88
CA SER A 772 16.99 -3.22 -15.64
C SER A 772 16.12 -3.33 -16.90
N TRP A 773 16.72 -3.49 -18.07
CA TRP A 773 16.04 -3.61 -19.37
C TRP A 773 16.34 -4.96 -20.04
N PRO A 774 15.33 -5.64 -20.62
CA PRO A 774 15.51 -6.96 -21.22
C PRO A 774 16.49 -6.95 -22.39
N ILE A 775 17.39 -7.94 -22.41
CA ILE A 775 18.31 -8.23 -23.50
C ILE A 775 17.83 -9.53 -24.14
N LEU A 776 17.17 -9.40 -25.29
CA LEU A 776 16.59 -10.52 -26.03
C LEU A 776 17.52 -10.90 -27.19
N ASP A 777 17.70 -12.19 -27.41
CA ASP A 777 18.39 -12.68 -28.61
C ASP A 777 17.57 -12.32 -29.85
N ALA A 778 18.26 -11.78 -30.87
CA ALA A 778 17.64 -11.19 -32.07
C ALA A 778 16.99 -12.22 -33.00
#